data_AF-A0A852GU79-F1
#
_entry.id   AF-A0A852GU79-F1
#
_cell.length_a   1.000
_cell.length_b   1.000
_cell.length_c   1.000
_cell.angle_alpha   90.00
_cell.angle_beta   90.00
_cell.angle_gamma   90.00
#
_symmetry.space_group_name_H-M   'P 1'
#
loop_
_entity.id
_entity.type
_entity.pdbx_description
1 polymer ?
#
loop_
_entity_poly.entity_id
_entity_poly.type
_entity_poly.pdbx_seq_one_letter_code
_entity_poly.pdbx_strand_id
1 'polypeptide(L)'
;FSKLFSSRSKTTDFTEKTPLLKGSSEENGLRCMALHNPDFTTDDDSWDNSSADFEQRFQLGSEMTSLSRSVSEKYEILDNLHVKFSLSKMRCCLKFLKVSGLFIFVVVCSILFGIYPDQGVSWQMLAVSPLESFSMNLTDFRDSPLLKLDIGGPFAADVADQQAEEYIVVQISQTEDTGTRRRRQQQVVYNWSLPLSSRRNQQIITTRTFQIPNRGAVFINIQAFLQEPGSVPLSMKHQYLHANIEAQVTIASIILVGVYVLIILEIVHRTLAAMLGSLAALAALATVGERPSMVKVVEWIDYETLALLFGMMVLVAIFSETGFFDYCAVKAYRFSRGKVWAMITFLCLIAAILSAFLDNVTTMLLFTPVTIRLCEVLNLDPRHVLIAEVIFTNIGGAATAVGDPPNVIIVSKQELRKEGLDFAAFTGHMFVGICLVVLVSFPFLRLLYWNKKLYNKEPSEIVELKHEIYVWRLTAQRINPASREETAVKCLLMQKVLTLEMLLRKKLRTFHRQISQEDKNWETNIQELQKKHRITDKILLIKCLTVLGCVILMFFLNSFVPGIYLDLGWIAILGAIWLLVLADIHDFEMILNRVEWATLLFFAALFVLMEALAHLHLIDYIGEQTALLIKVVPEDKRLAVAIILVLWVSALASSVIDNIPFTATMVGVCAALAHPP
;
A
#
# COMPACT_ATOMS: atom_id res chain seq x y z
N PHE A 1 49.96 11.39 23.12
CA PHE A 1 51.24 10.87 23.66
C PHE A 1 51.02 9.45 24.15
N SER A 2 52.03 8.58 24.03
CA SER A 2 51.86 7.12 24.04
C SER A 2 52.20 6.44 25.39
N LYS A 3 51.75 5.18 25.53
CA LYS A 3 51.94 4.21 26.65
C LYS A 3 51.04 4.50 27.88
N LEU A 4 50.45 3.53 28.56
CA LEU A 4 50.84 2.13 28.80
C LEU A 4 49.67 1.13 28.76
N PHE A 5 49.96 -0.10 28.30
CA PHE A 5 49.28 -1.33 28.75
C PHE A 5 49.77 -1.70 30.16
N SER A 6 48.90 -2.25 31.01
CA SER A 6 49.23 -3.42 31.87
C SER A 6 47.98 -3.97 32.57
N SER A 7 47.83 -5.29 32.54
CA SER A 7 46.79 -6.03 33.27
C SER A 7 47.14 -6.21 34.75
N ARG A 8 46.12 -6.31 35.61
CA ARG A 8 46.31 -6.99 36.90
C ARG A 8 45.01 -7.60 37.43
N SER A 9 44.96 -8.92 37.42
CA SER A 9 44.00 -9.70 38.20
C SER A 9 44.35 -9.68 39.68
N LYS A 10 43.33 -9.63 40.55
CA LYS A 10 43.34 -10.27 41.87
C LYS A 10 41.94 -10.37 42.45
N THR A 11 41.67 -11.53 43.05
CA THR A 11 40.43 -11.91 43.75
C THR A 11 40.41 -11.43 45.20
N THR A 12 39.21 -11.24 45.75
CA THR A 12 38.90 -11.42 47.18
C THR A 12 37.42 -11.78 47.34
N ASP A 13 37.14 -12.80 48.15
CA ASP A 13 35.82 -13.36 48.42
C ASP A 13 34.93 -12.48 49.32
N PHE A 14 33.62 -12.75 49.34
CA PHE A 14 32.77 -12.59 50.53
C PHE A 14 31.65 -13.64 50.56
N THR A 15 31.11 -13.89 51.75
CA THR A 15 30.68 -15.24 52.20
C THR A 15 29.17 -15.50 52.26
N GLU A 16 28.82 -16.79 52.13
CA GLU A 16 27.48 -17.34 52.36
C GLU A 16 27.04 -17.31 53.84
N LYS A 17 25.72 -17.41 54.07
CA LYS A 17 25.12 -17.87 55.33
C LYS A 17 24.03 -18.92 55.06
N THR A 18 24.01 -19.93 55.92
CA THR A 18 23.26 -21.21 55.89
C THR A 18 21.87 -21.05 56.62
N PRO A 19 21.08 -22.10 57.05
CA PRO A 19 21.27 -23.57 57.00
C PRO A 19 20.03 -24.52 56.80
N LEU A 20 20.35 -25.79 56.42
CA LEU A 20 19.85 -27.11 56.90
C LEU A 20 18.35 -27.38 57.21
N LEU A 21 17.78 -28.47 56.65
CA LEU A 21 17.42 -29.70 57.41
C LEU A 21 17.08 -30.92 56.50
N LYS A 22 16.62 -32.07 57.07
CA LYS A 22 17.07 -33.41 56.60
C LYS A 22 16.21 -34.65 56.99
N GLY A 23 15.66 -35.40 56.01
CA GLY A 23 15.73 -36.89 55.91
C GLY A 23 14.57 -37.81 56.39
N SER A 24 14.62 -39.07 55.90
CA SER A 24 13.87 -40.32 56.27
C SER A 24 12.38 -40.44 55.86
N SER A 25 11.77 -41.62 55.60
CA SER A 25 12.19 -43.01 55.25
C SER A 25 10.93 -43.82 54.80
N GLU A 26 11.10 -45.10 54.40
CA GLU A 26 10.06 -46.17 54.21
C GLU A 26 9.11 -46.04 53.00
N GLU A 27 8.58 -47.12 52.37
CA GLU A 27 9.06 -48.50 52.16
C GLU A 27 8.17 -49.16 51.05
N ASN A 28 8.53 -50.37 50.61
CA ASN A 28 7.76 -51.32 49.78
C ASN A 28 7.65 -51.02 48.27
N GLY A 29 8.03 -52.02 47.47
CA GLY A 29 7.98 -51.97 46.00
C GLY A 29 7.43 -53.28 45.42
N LEU A 30 7.68 -53.53 44.14
CA LEU A 30 7.60 -54.88 43.59
C LEU A 30 8.67 -55.10 42.49
N ARG A 31 9.12 -56.35 42.39
CA ARG A 31 9.98 -56.90 41.32
C ARG A 31 9.20 -56.90 39.97
N CYS A 32 9.80 -57.08 38.78
CA CYS A 32 10.99 -57.87 38.47
C CYS A 32 11.67 -57.50 37.12
N MET A 33 12.88 -58.06 36.95
CA MET A 33 13.75 -58.21 35.76
C MET A 33 13.03 -58.21 34.38
N ALA A 34 13.53 -57.60 33.30
CA ALA A 34 14.87 -57.58 32.68
C ALA A 34 15.25 -58.87 31.91
N LEU A 35 15.50 -58.77 30.59
CA LEU A 35 16.73 -59.28 29.95
C LEU A 35 16.95 -58.80 28.49
N HIS A 36 18.16 -58.29 28.23
CA HIS A 36 19.01 -58.40 27.02
C HIS A 36 18.54 -58.12 25.56
N ASN A 37 19.02 -56.96 25.07
CA ASN A 37 19.72 -56.68 23.78
C ASN A 37 20.85 -57.70 23.42
N PRO A 38 21.50 -57.67 22.21
CA PRO A 38 21.58 -56.60 21.18
C PRO A 38 21.60 -57.06 19.67
N ASP A 39 21.96 -56.10 18.78
CA ASP A 39 22.64 -56.22 17.47
C ASP A 39 21.86 -56.61 16.19
N PHE A 40 21.54 -55.59 15.37
CA PHE A 40 22.43 -55.23 14.25
C PHE A 40 22.24 -53.77 13.80
N THR A 41 23.30 -53.21 13.19
CA THR A 41 23.49 -51.82 12.73
C THR A 41 22.77 -51.55 11.38
N THR A 42 22.63 -50.33 10.83
CA THR A 42 23.38 -49.05 10.94
C THR A 42 22.49 -47.79 10.89
N ASP A 43 23.05 -46.72 11.42
CA ASP A 43 22.58 -45.32 11.47
C ASP A 43 22.15 -44.72 10.12
N ASP A 44 21.17 -43.80 10.13
CA ASP A 44 21.50 -42.35 10.15
C ASP A 44 20.29 -41.51 10.64
N ASP A 45 20.56 -40.56 11.54
CA ASP A 45 19.55 -39.76 12.24
C ASP A 45 19.25 -38.42 11.53
N SER A 46 17.99 -37.96 11.61
CA SER A 46 17.70 -36.53 11.80
C SER A 46 16.28 -36.29 12.36
N TRP A 47 16.22 -36.25 13.70
CA TRP A 47 15.17 -35.58 14.46
C TRP A 47 15.27 -34.03 14.24
N ASP A 48 14.28 -33.18 14.49
CA ASP A 48 13.00 -33.41 15.15
C ASP A 48 11.90 -32.42 14.71
N ASN A 49 10.65 -32.75 15.05
CA ASN A 49 9.50 -31.85 14.92
C ASN A 49 9.42 -30.84 16.09
N SER A 50 9.48 -29.55 15.80
CA SER A 50 9.03 -28.50 16.73
C SER A 50 7.88 -27.68 16.12
N SER A 51 6.65 -28.18 16.26
CA SER A 51 5.43 -27.43 15.96
C SER A 51 4.17 -27.87 16.72
N ALA A 52 4.25 -28.90 17.56
CA ALA A 52 3.08 -29.45 18.28
C ALA A 52 2.73 -28.72 19.60
N ASP A 53 3.67 -27.99 20.21
CA ASP A 53 3.51 -27.43 21.56
C ASP A 53 2.69 -26.13 21.67
N PHE A 54 2.25 -25.54 20.54
CA PHE A 54 1.46 -24.31 20.57
C PHE A 54 -0.07 -24.55 20.68
N GLU A 55 -0.54 -25.75 20.34
CA GLU A 55 -1.99 -26.02 20.21
C GLU A 55 -2.63 -26.47 21.55
N GLN A 56 -1.82 -26.91 22.52
CA GLN A 56 -2.30 -27.42 23.82
C GLN A 56 -2.75 -26.31 24.81
N ARG A 57 -2.44 -25.03 24.55
CA ARG A 57 -2.87 -23.90 25.41
C ARG A 57 -4.29 -23.37 25.12
N PHE A 58 -4.94 -23.80 24.04
CA PHE A 58 -6.29 -23.33 23.68
C PHE A 58 -7.44 -24.23 24.15
N GLN A 59 -7.16 -25.36 24.81
CA GLN A 59 -8.20 -26.32 25.25
C GLN A 59 -8.62 -26.19 26.73
N LEU A 60 -7.76 -25.65 27.61
CA LEU A 60 -8.14 -25.34 29.01
C LEU A 60 -8.97 -24.04 29.10
N GLY A 61 -10.23 -24.12 28.66
CA GLY A 61 -11.18 -23.02 28.77
C GLY A 61 -12.65 -23.36 28.49
N SER A 62 -12.98 -24.60 28.10
CA SER A 62 -14.35 -25.01 27.76
C SER A 62 -14.96 -26.11 28.64
N GLU A 63 -14.20 -26.70 29.57
CA GLU A 63 -14.68 -27.74 30.48
C GLU A 63 -15.44 -27.17 31.70
N MET A 64 -16.53 -26.41 31.45
CA MET A 64 -17.54 -26.15 32.48
C MET A 64 -18.90 -25.72 31.91
N THR A 65 -19.57 -26.57 31.12
CA THR A 65 -21.06 -26.58 30.95
C THR A 65 -21.55 -27.74 30.05
N SER A 66 -21.56 -28.99 30.52
CA SER A 66 -22.25 -30.09 29.80
C SER A 66 -22.71 -31.27 30.69
N LEU A 67 -23.40 -30.97 31.79
CA LEU A 67 -24.18 -31.97 32.54
C LEU A 67 -25.68 -31.77 32.33
N SER A 68 -26.22 -32.31 31.22
CA SER A 68 -27.57 -32.95 31.13
C SER A 68 -28.10 -33.09 29.69
N ARG A 69 -27.80 -34.23 29.04
CA ARG A 69 -28.78 -35.10 28.37
C ARG A 69 -28.07 -36.24 27.63
N SER A 70 -28.27 -37.45 28.13
CA SER A 70 -27.88 -38.69 27.45
C SER A 70 -28.89 -39.07 26.37
N VAL A 71 -28.49 -40.00 25.51
CA VAL A 71 -29.29 -40.66 24.44
C VAL A 71 -29.46 -39.85 23.14
N SER A 72 -28.39 -39.73 22.36
CA SER A 72 -28.36 -40.17 20.93
C SER A 72 -26.95 -40.11 20.29
N GLU A 73 -25.88 -40.38 21.05
CA GLU A 73 -24.50 -40.34 20.54
C GLU A 73 -24.12 -41.64 19.81
N LYS A 74 -24.30 -41.68 18.48
CA LYS A 74 -23.48 -42.57 17.61
C LYS A 74 -23.43 -42.23 16.12
N TYR A 75 -24.30 -41.37 15.61
CA TYR A 75 -24.31 -41.01 14.17
C TYR A 75 -23.73 -39.61 13.84
N GLU A 76 -23.83 -38.61 14.71
CA GLU A 76 -23.34 -37.25 14.41
C GLU A 76 -21.82 -37.05 14.58
N ILE A 77 -21.13 -37.95 15.30
CA ILE A 77 -19.69 -37.82 15.58
C ILE A 77 -18.84 -38.20 14.35
N LEU A 78 -19.30 -39.13 13.50
CA LEU A 78 -18.54 -39.57 12.34
C LEU A 78 -18.52 -38.52 11.22
N ASP A 79 -19.67 -37.92 10.90
CA ASP A 79 -19.79 -36.92 9.83
C ASP A 79 -19.05 -35.61 10.18
N ASN A 80 -19.17 -35.10 11.40
CA ASN A 80 -18.47 -33.87 11.79
C ASN A 80 -16.95 -34.00 11.76
N LEU A 81 -16.41 -35.19 12.05
CA LEU A 81 -14.97 -35.48 11.98
C LEU A 81 -14.52 -35.62 10.51
N HIS A 82 -15.26 -36.39 9.70
CA HIS A 82 -14.89 -36.62 8.30
C HIS A 82 -15.02 -35.33 7.46
N VAL A 83 -16.02 -34.49 7.71
CA VAL A 83 -16.18 -33.17 7.07
C VAL A 83 -15.09 -32.20 7.53
N LYS A 84 -14.76 -32.09 8.83
CA LYS A 84 -13.64 -31.24 9.28
C LYS A 84 -12.29 -31.69 8.72
N PHE A 85 -12.03 -33.00 8.66
CA PHE A 85 -10.78 -33.56 8.15
C PHE A 85 -10.66 -33.43 6.62
N SER A 86 -11.77 -33.53 5.90
CA SER A 86 -11.85 -33.16 4.48
C SER A 86 -11.58 -31.66 4.28
N LEU A 87 -12.22 -30.78 5.05
CA LEU A 87 -12.02 -29.33 4.95
C LEU A 87 -10.60 -28.86 5.36
N SER A 88 -9.90 -29.59 6.24
CA SER A 88 -8.51 -29.30 6.60
C SER A 88 -7.54 -29.76 5.51
N LYS A 89 -7.71 -30.98 4.97
CA LYS A 89 -6.96 -31.45 3.79
C LYS A 89 -7.19 -30.55 2.58
N MET A 90 -8.44 -30.13 2.32
CA MET A 90 -8.77 -29.24 1.21
C MET A 90 -8.14 -27.85 1.39
N ARG A 91 -8.19 -27.26 2.59
CA ARG A 91 -7.49 -25.99 2.87
C ARG A 91 -5.97 -26.12 2.80
N CYS A 92 -5.41 -27.24 3.21
CA CYS A 92 -3.97 -27.52 3.04
C CYS A 92 -3.60 -27.64 1.56
N CYS A 93 -4.41 -28.38 0.78
CA CYS A 93 -4.26 -28.51 -0.66
C CYS A 93 -4.36 -27.16 -1.39
N LEU A 94 -5.35 -26.31 -1.07
CA LEU A 94 -5.44 -24.94 -1.62
C LEU A 94 -4.22 -24.08 -1.23
N LYS A 95 -3.73 -24.17 0.02
CA LYS A 95 -2.50 -23.46 0.43
C LYS A 95 -1.29 -23.93 -0.36
N PHE A 96 -1.11 -25.23 -0.52
CA PHE A 96 -0.02 -25.82 -1.30
C PHE A 96 -0.11 -25.45 -2.79
N LEU A 97 -1.29 -25.57 -3.40
CA LEU A 97 -1.55 -25.19 -4.79
C LEU A 97 -1.27 -23.69 -5.03
N LYS A 98 -1.69 -22.83 -4.10
CA LYS A 98 -1.39 -21.39 -4.12
C LYS A 98 0.13 -21.14 -4.08
N VAL A 99 0.84 -21.71 -3.11
CA VAL A 99 2.30 -21.49 -2.97
C VAL A 99 3.06 -22.05 -4.17
N SER A 100 2.69 -23.25 -4.65
CA SER A 100 3.27 -23.87 -5.84
C SER A 100 3.00 -23.05 -7.10
N GLY A 101 1.77 -22.54 -7.29
CA GLY A 101 1.42 -21.68 -8.42
C GLY A 101 2.20 -20.35 -8.42
N LEU A 102 2.35 -19.71 -7.25
CA LEU A 102 3.16 -18.50 -7.10
C LEU A 102 4.65 -18.77 -7.38
N PHE A 103 5.18 -19.90 -6.92
CA PHE A 103 6.55 -20.31 -7.19
C PHE A 103 6.79 -20.57 -8.69
N ILE A 104 5.90 -21.33 -9.34
CA ILE A 104 5.95 -21.58 -10.79
C ILE A 104 5.90 -20.27 -11.56
N PHE A 105 5.03 -19.34 -11.17
CA PHE A 105 4.92 -18.00 -11.78
C PHE A 105 6.24 -17.22 -11.67
N VAL A 106 6.85 -17.15 -10.48
CA VAL A 106 8.16 -16.50 -10.28
C VAL A 106 9.22 -17.13 -11.18
N VAL A 107 9.33 -18.46 -11.19
CA VAL A 107 10.31 -19.18 -12.01
C VAL A 107 10.10 -18.89 -13.50
N VAL A 108 8.87 -18.92 -14.00
CA VAL A 108 8.56 -18.61 -15.41
C VAL A 108 8.92 -17.16 -15.75
N CYS A 109 8.53 -16.17 -14.93
CA CYS A 109 8.88 -14.77 -15.18
C CYS A 109 10.40 -14.53 -15.11
N SER A 110 11.11 -15.17 -14.17
CA SER A 110 12.58 -15.09 -14.08
C SER A 110 13.28 -15.72 -15.28
N ILE A 111 12.79 -16.85 -15.80
CA ILE A 111 13.30 -17.46 -17.03
C ILE A 111 13.04 -16.55 -18.24
N LEU A 112 11.82 -16.02 -18.39
CA LEU A 112 11.48 -15.08 -19.47
C LEU A 112 12.35 -13.82 -19.43
N PHE A 113 12.57 -13.23 -18.26
CA PHE A 113 13.48 -12.10 -18.10
C PHE A 113 14.94 -12.48 -18.45
N GLY A 114 15.40 -13.66 -18.01
CA GLY A 114 16.77 -14.13 -18.21
C GLY A 114 17.15 -14.51 -19.64
N ILE A 115 16.19 -14.90 -20.49
CA ILE A 115 16.44 -15.33 -21.88
C ILE A 115 16.91 -14.17 -22.78
N TYR A 116 16.40 -12.97 -22.58
CA TYR A 116 16.73 -11.81 -23.42
C TYR A 116 17.96 -11.09 -22.86
N PRO A 117 18.90 -10.62 -23.70
CA PRO A 117 20.06 -9.85 -23.23
C PRO A 117 19.65 -8.49 -22.66
N ASP A 118 20.43 -7.97 -21.71
CA ASP A 118 20.27 -6.58 -21.23
C ASP A 118 20.46 -5.57 -22.37
N GLN A 119 19.78 -4.43 -22.30
CA GLN A 119 20.09 -3.28 -23.16
C GLN A 119 21.53 -2.77 -22.95
N GLY A 120 22.45 -3.27 -23.75
CA GLY A 120 23.76 -2.66 -23.97
C GLY A 120 23.58 -1.34 -24.72
N VAL A 121 23.93 -0.22 -24.08
CA VAL A 121 23.76 1.13 -24.66
C VAL A 121 24.89 1.43 -25.66
N SER A 122 24.87 0.77 -26.82
CA SER A 122 25.78 1.07 -27.93
C SER A 122 25.18 2.13 -28.85
N TRP A 123 25.20 3.40 -28.41
CA TRP A 123 24.94 4.53 -29.31
C TRP A 123 25.98 4.54 -30.43
N GLN A 124 25.53 4.42 -31.67
CA GLN A 124 26.40 4.61 -32.82
C GLN A 124 26.54 6.10 -33.09
N MET A 125 27.73 6.66 -32.87
CA MET A 125 28.04 8.03 -33.26
C MET A 125 28.25 8.10 -34.77
N LEU A 126 27.59 9.06 -35.40
CA LEU A 126 27.57 9.32 -36.83
C LEU A 126 27.89 10.80 -37.07
N ALA A 127 28.51 11.10 -38.21
CA ALA A 127 28.64 12.46 -38.71
C ALA A 127 28.06 12.48 -40.13
N VAL A 128 26.95 13.19 -40.33
CA VAL A 128 26.24 13.22 -41.62
C VAL A 128 26.47 14.58 -42.28
N SER A 129 26.74 14.58 -43.58
CA SER A 129 26.93 15.79 -44.40
C SER A 129 26.01 15.77 -45.62
N PRO A 130 25.88 16.88 -46.38
CA PRO A 130 25.08 16.89 -47.61
C PRO A 130 25.67 16.06 -48.76
N LEU A 131 26.96 15.71 -48.66
CA LEU A 131 27.70 14.98 -49.70
C LEU A 131 27.79 13.48 -49.40
N GLU A 132 27.69 13.07 -48.13
CA GLU A 132 27.81 11.68 -47.69
C GLU A 132 26.56 11.24 -46.92
N SER A 133 25.75 10.41 -47.57
CA SER A 133 24.60 9.75 -46.95
C SER A 133 25.03 8.52 -46.15
N PHE A 134 24.69 8.46 -44.86
CA PHE A 134 24.93 7.25 -44.07
C PHE A 134 23.87 6.19 -44.42
N SER A 135 24.29 4.98 -44.79
CA SER A 135 23.37 3.87 -45.01
C SER A 135 23.78 2.63 -44.23
N MET A 136 22.81 1.98 -43.58
CA MET A 136 23.00 0.77 -42.77
C MET A 136 22.01 -0.30 -43.18
N ASN A 137 22.50 -1.51 -43.41
CA ASN A 137 21.68 -2.70 -43.69
C ASN A 137 21.41 -3.47 -42.40
N LEU A 138 20.14 -3.71 -42.10
CA LEU A 138 19.67 -4.44 -40.93
C LEU A 138 19.35 -5.89 -41.32
N THR A 139 20.35 -6.76 -41.20
CA THR A 139 20.28 -8.16 -41.65
C THR A 139 19.64 -9.14 -40.67
N ASP A 140 19.48 -8.75 -39.40
CA ASP A 140 18.97 -9.62 -38.32
C ASP A 140 17.43 -9.51 -38.15
N PHE A 141 16.77 -8.78 -39.05
CA PHE A 141 15.33 -8.59 -39.07
C PHE A 141 14.62 -9.86 -39.58
N ARG A 142 14.28 -10.79 -38.69
CA ARG A 142 13.52 -12.01 -39.05
C ARG A 142 12.09 -12.09 -38.52
N ASP A 143 11.81 -11.63 -37.30
CA ASP A 143 10.50 -11.86 -36.65
C ASP A 143 9.97 -10.67 -35.79
N SER A 144 10.51 -9.46 -35.92
CA SER A 144 10.05 -8.27 -35.18
C SER A 144 9.12 -7.38 -36.03
N PRO A 145 7.86 -7.09 -35.62
CA PRO A 145 6.97 -6.22 -36.40
C PRO A 145 7.33 -4.72 -36.33
N LEU A 146 8.10 -4.31 -35.32
CA LEU A 146 8.43 -2.92 -35.03
C LEU A 146 9.95 -2.66 -35.01
N LEU A 147 10.34 -1.54 -35.59
CA LEU A 147 11.67 -0.94 -35.46
C LEU A 147 11.54 0.39 -34.73
N LYS A 148 12.10 0.48 -33.53
CA LYS A 148 12.29 1.72 -32.78
C LYS A 148 13.64 2.31 -33.17
N LEU A 149 13.63 3.61 -33.46
CA LEU A 149 14.81 4.35 -33.88
C LEU A 149 14.92 5.61 -33.02
N ASP A 150 15.93 5.63 -32.16
CA ASP A 150 16.28 6.76 -31.31
C ASP A 150 17.44 7.51 -31.99
N ILE A 151 17.27 8.79 -32.27
CA ILE A 151 18.29 9.65 -32.86
C ILE A 151 18.51 10.85 -31.95
N GLY A 152 19.71 10.98 -31.41
CA GLY A 152 20.19 12.16 -30.71
C GLY A 152 20.89 13.12 -31.66
N GLY A 153 20.60 14.40 -31.55
CA GLY A 153 21.17 15.41 -32.42
C GLY A 153 20.71 16.83 -32.07
N PRO A 154 21.27 17.86 -32.72
CA PRO A 154 20.93 19.26 -32.47
C PRO A 154 19.58 19.67 -33.08
N PHE A 155 18.50 18.93 -32.78
CA PHE A 155 17.17 19.15 -33.33
C PHE A 155 16.43 20.32 -32.67
N ALA A 156 15.44 20.89 -33.36
CA ALA A 156 14.54 21.88 -32.78
C ALA A 156 13.55 21.22 -31.80
N ALA A 157 13.35 21.84 -30.63
CA ALA A 157 12.49 21.31 -29.56
C ALA A 157 11.00 21.63 -29.74
N ASP A 158 10.67 22.62 -30.57
CA ASP A 158 9.39 23.32 -30.54
C ASP A 158 8.84 23.52 -31.95
N VAL A 159 7.52 23.42 -32.10
CA VAL A 159 6.78 23.58 -33.37
C VAL A 159 6.87 25.02 -33.88
N ALA A 160 7.24 25.97 -33.02
CA ALA A 160 7.51 27.35 -33.40
C ALA A 160 8.68 27.54 -34.40
N ASP A 161 9.63 26.59 -34.49
CA ASP A 161 10.79 26.67 -35.39
C ASP A 161 10.49 26.07 -36.80
N GLN A 162 9.23 26.15 -37.25
CA GLN A 162 8.77 25.70 -38.59
C GLN A 162 9.42 26.44 -39.78
N GLN A 163 10.31 27.40 -39.54
CA GLN A 163 11.15 28.06 -40.55
C GLN A 163 12.61 27.53 -40.56
N ALA A 164 12.89 26.39 -39.92
CA ALA A 164 14.19 25.72 -40.03
C ALA A 164 14.47 25.27 -41.48
N GLU A 165 15.32 26.01 -42.19
CA GLU A 165 15.72 25.70 -43.57
C GLU A 165 16.68 24.50 -43.66
N GLU A 166 17.28 24.09 -42.52
CA GLU A 166 18.14 22.92 -42.41
C GLU A 166 17.43 21.75 -41.71
N TYR A 167 17.52 20.56 -42.30
CA TYR A 167 16.86 19.36 -41.76
C TYR A 167 17.61 18.08 -42.13
N ILE A 168 17.41 17.04 -41.33
CA ILE A 168 17.89 15.68 -41.60
C ILE A 168 16.71 14.82 -42.05
N VAL A 169 16.88 14.07 -43.14
CA VAL A 169 15.91 13.07 -43.57
C VAL A 169 16.44 11.68 -43.24
N VAL A 170 15.63 10.95 -42.48
CA VAL A 170 15.81 9.53 -42.19
C VAL A 170 14.82 8.77 -43.07
N GLN A 171 15.36 8.04 -44.05
CA GLN A 171 14.60 7.20 -44.96
C GLN A 171 14.75 5.74 -44.54
N ILE A 172 13.64 5.06 -44.32
CA ILE A 172 13.63 3.61 -44.10
C ILE A 172 13.13 2.97 -45.38
N SER A 173 14.00 2.21 -46.03
CA SER A 173 13.70 1.51 -47.28
C SER A 173 13.80 0.01 -47.11
N GLN A 174 13.01 -0.72 -47.87
CA GLN A 174 12.93 -2.17 -47.80
C GLN A 174 13.08 -2.78 -49.19
N THR A 175 13.77 -3.92 -49.28
CA THR A 175 13.81 -4.70 -50.53
C THR A 175 12.54 -5.54 -50.67
N GLU A 176 11.81 -5.34 -51.75
CA GLU A 176 10.66 -6.18 -52.10
C GLU A 176 11.13 -7.51 -52.70
N ASP A 177 10.72 -8.64 -52.11
CA ASP A 177 10.97 -9.98 -52.65
C ASP A 177 10.00 -10.28 -53.81
N THR A 178 10.17 -9.55 -54.91
CA THR A 178 9.54 -9.90 -56.18
C THR A 178 10.18 -11.16 -56.76
N GLY A 179 9.33 -12.08 -57.23
CA GLY A 179 9.72 -13.44 -57.63
C GLY A 179 10.88 -13.50 -58.64
N THR A 180 11.60 -14.63 -58.59
CA THR A 180 12.84 -14.95 -59.33
C THR A 180 13.07 -14.19 -60.65
N ARG A 181 14.21 -13.48 -60.72
CA ARG A 181 14.86 -12.85 -61.90
C ARG A 181 14.50 -11.40 -62.26
N ARG A 182 13.92 -10.58 -61.37
CA ARG A 182 14.00 -9.11 -61.50
C ARG A 182 14.84 -8.46 -60.41
N ARG A 183 15.42 -7.31 -60.77
CA ARG A 183 16.39 -6.53 -59.99
C ARG A 183 15.70 -6.10 -58.69
N ARG A 184 16.22 -6.52 -57.53
CA ARG A 184 15.68 -6.11 -56.21
C ARG A 184 15.59 -4.59 -56.16
N GLN A 185 14.37 -4.04 -56.10
CA GLN A 185 14.14 -2.62 -55.93
C GLN A 185 14.03 -2.33 -54.43
N GLN A 186 14.73 -1.29 -53.98
CA GLN A 186 14.56 -0.72 -52.65
C GLN A 186 13.41 0.29 -52.74
N GLN A 187 12.31 0.03 -52.04
CA GLN A 187 11.21 0.98 -51.91
C GLN A 187 11.35 1.70 -50.57
N VAL A 188 11.30 3.03 -50.59
CA VAL A 188 11.22 3.83 -49.35
C VAL A 188 9.83 3.64 -48.75
N VAL A 189 9.78 3.09 -47.53
CA VAL A 189 8.55 2.80 -46.78
C VAL A 189 8.19 3.98 -45.89
N TYR A 190 9.18 4.60 -45.23
CA TYR A 190 9.00 5.77 -44.38
C TYR A 190 10.04 6.86 -44.67
N ASN A 191 9.57 8.10 -44.65
CA ASN A 191 10.39 9.30 -44.59
C ASN A 191 10.12 10.01 -43.26
N TRP A 192 11.17 10.37 -42.54
CA TRP A 192 11.11 11.13 -41.31
C TRP A 192 12.07 12.32 -41.40
N SER A 193 11.52 13.52 -41.52
CA SER A 193 12.25 14.79 -41.50
C SER A 193 12.39 15.30 -40.06
N LEU A 194 13.62 15.63 -39.67
CA LEU A 194 14.00 16.16 -38.38
C LEU A 194 14.61 17.56 -38.57
N PRO A 195 13.92 18.66 -38.17
CA PRO A 195 14.44 20.01 -38.31
C PRO A 195 15.62 20.25 -37.36
N LEU A 196 16.63 20.95 -37.84
CA LEU A 196 17.81 21.31 -37.05
C LEU A 196 17.58 22.64 -36.31
N SER A 197 18.04 22.69 -35.06
CA SER A 197 17.99 23.92 -34.26
C SER A 197 19.04 24.92 -34.72
N SER A 198 18.61 26.17 -34.89
CA SER A 198 19.51 27.29 -35.25
C SER A 198 20.66 27.52 -34.26
N ARG A 199 20.55 27.02 -33.02
CA ARG A 199 21.55 27.22 -31.95
C ARG A 199 22.50 26.05 -31.70
N ARG A 200 22.28 24.86 -32.30
CA ARG A 200 23.09 23.63 -32.26
C ARG A 200 23.70 23.14 -30.91
N ASN A 201 23.43 23.80 -29.79
CA ASN A 201 24.08 23.57 -28.49
C ASN A 201 23.39 22.52 -27.60
N GLN A 202 22.16 22.12 -27.92
CA GLN A 202 21.39 21.13 -27.17
C GLN A 202 21.23 19.87 -28.02
N GLN A 203 21.63 18.71 -27.49
CA GLN A 203 21.32 17.43 -28.09
C GLN A 203 19.97 16.95 -27.57
N ILE A 204 18.99 16.84 -28.46
CA ILE A 204 17.66 16.29 -28.17
C ILE A 204 17.63 14.88 -28.72
N ILE A 205 17.09 13.93 -27.95
CA ILE A 205 16.83 12.57 -28.42
C ILE A 205 15.41 12.54 -28.94
N THR A 206 15.27 12.26 -30.24
CA THR A 206 14.00 12.04 -30.90
C THR A 206 13.83 10.55 -31.14
N THR A 207 12.70 9.98 -30.74
CA THR A 207 12.39 8.55 -30.87
C THR A 207 11.21 8.38 -31.79
N ARG A 208 11.30 7.44 -32.74
CA ARG A 208 10.16 7.05 -33.58
C ARG A 208 10.11 5.55 -33.80
N THR A 209 8.92 4.98 -33.66
CA THR A 209 8.62 3.58 -33.95
C THR A 209 8.02 3.45 -35.34
N PHE A 210 8.48 2.44 -36.08
CA PHE A 210 8.08 2.16 -37.45
C PHE A 210 7.57 0.72 -37.55
N GLN A 211 6.37 0.54 -38.08
CA GLN A 211 5.81 -0.79 -38.38
C GLN A 211 6.39 -1.28 -39.71
N ILE A 212 7.10 -2.40 -39.70
CA ILE A 212 7.72 -2.91 -40.93
C ILE A 212 6.79 -3.98 -41.54
N PRO A 213 6.20 -3.73 -42.73
CA PRO A 213 5.11 -4.56 -43.24
C PRO A 213 5.58 -5.89 -43.84
N ASN A 214 6.78 -5.95 -44.44
CA ASN A 214 7.33 -7.14 -45.09
C ASN A 214 8.52 -7.72 -44.32
N ARG A 215 8.92 -8.96 -44.63
CA ARG A 215 10.11 -9.65 -44.07
C ARG A 215 11.42 -9.39 -44.84
N GLY A 216 11.43 -8.44 -45.78
CA GLY A 216 12.60 -8.11 -46.59
C GLY A 216 13.65 -7.32 -45.79
N ALA A 217 14.90 -7.34 -46.25
CA ALA A 217 15.99 -6.59 -45.61
C ALA A 217 15.68 -5.09 -45.53
N VAL A 218 15.94 -4.50 -44.36
CA VAL A 218 15.63 -3.11 -44.04
C VAL A 218 16.91 -2.28 -44.11
N PHE A 219 16.84 -1.14 -44.79
CA PHE A 219 17.95 -0.21 -44.97
C PHE A 219 17.55 1.14 -44.41
N ILE A 220 18.30 1.62 -43.40
CA ILE A 220 18.16 2.98 -42.90
C ILE A 220 19.17 3.84 -43.66
N ASN A 221 18.70 4.91 -44.31
CA ASN A 221 19.49 5.89 -45.02
C ASN A 221 19.27 7.27 -44.37
N ILE A 222 20.33 7.96 -43.95
CA ILE A 222 20.29 9.25 -43.28
C ILE A 222 21.04 10.28 -44.13
N GLN A 223 20.34 11.37 -44.47
CA GLN A 223 20.84 12.45 -45.32
C GLN A 223 20.61 13.80 -44.63
N ALA A 224 21.62 14.66 -44.61
CA ALA A 224 21.52 16.01 -44.06
C ALA A 224 21.37 17.05 -45.18
N PHE A 225 20.35 17.90 -45.07
CA PHE A 225 20.13 19.04 -45.96
C PHE A 225 20.51 20.29 -45.18
N LEU A 226 21.70 20.81 -45.47
CA LEU A 226 22.34 21.94 -44.80
C LEU A 226 22.65 23.02 -45.83
N GLN A 227 22.63 24.30 -45.41
CA GLN A 227 22.99 25.41 -46.30
C GLN A 227 24.50 25.56 -46.44
N GLU A 228 25.25 25.29 -45.37
CA GLU A 228 26.70 25.29 -45.37
C GLU A 228 27.27 23.85 -45.42
N PRO A 229 28.43 23.63 -46.08
CA PRO A 229 29.09 22.32 -46.14
C PRO A 229 29.76 21.99 -44.80
N GLY A 230 28.96 21.64 -43.80
CA GLY A 230 29.38 21.09 -42.51
C GLY A 230 28.92 19.65 -42.30
N SER A 231 29.43 19.01 -41.26
CA SER A 231 28.89 17.74 -40.75
C SER A 231 28.09 17.98 -39.47
N VAL A 232 26.97 17.28 -39.32
CA VAL A 232 26.19 17.25 -38.08
C VAL A 232 26.53 15.99 -37.30
N PRO A 233 27.01 16.09 -36.05
CA PRO A 233 27.17 14.93 -35.18
C PRO A 233 25.79 14.44 -34.73
N LEU A 234 25.54 13.16 -34.94
CA LEU A 234 24.33 12.45 -34.53
C LEU A 234 24.71 11.22 -33.71
N SER A 235 23.89 10.86 -32.74
CA SER A 235 23.90 9.54 -32.13
C SER A 235 22.67 8.76 -32.61
N MET A 236 22.86 7.50 -33.00
CA MET A 236 21.79 6.65 -33.47
C MET A 236 21.76 5.35 -32.67
N LYS A 237 20.57 4.96 -32.22
CA LYS A 237 20.28 3.65 -31.61
C LYS A 237 19.05 3.08 -32.32
N HIS A 238 19.17 1.85 -32.80
CA HIS A 238 18.05 1.12 -33.41
C HIS A 238 17.74 -0.11 -32.55
N GLN A 239 16.46 -0.45 -32.44
CA GLN A 239 16.00 -1.54 -31.58
C GLN A 239 14.78 -2.22 -32.22
N TYR A 240 14.77 -3.54 -32.19
CA TYR A 240 13.65 -4.34 -32.68
C TYR A 240 12.68 -4.61 -31.53
N LEU A 241 11.39 -4.36 -31.76
CA LEU A 241 10.34 -4.69 -30.81
C LEU A 241 9.52 -5.85 -31.37
N HIS A 242 9.36 -6.90 -30.56
CA HIS A 242 8.74 -8.16 -30.97
C HIS A 242 7.19 -8.16 -30.89
N ALA A 243 6.59 -7.17 -30.25
CA ALA A 243 5.14 -7.06 -30.09
C ALA A 243 4.61 -5.70 -30.56
N ASN A 244 3.46 -5.69 -31.23
CA ASN A 244 2.75 -4.45 -31.62
C ASN A 244 2.31 -3.64 -30.39
N ILE A 245 2.13 -2.32 -30.55
CA ILE A 245 1.68 -1.41 -29.49
C ILE A 245 0.39 -1.93 -28.81
N GLU A 246 -0.63 -2.32 -29.59
CA GLU A 246 -1.88 -2.91 -29.06
C GLU A 246 -1.64 -4.16 -28.19
N ALA A 247 -0.67 -5.00 -28.57
CA ALA A 247 -0.31 -6.20 -27.81
C ALA A 247 0.43 -5.85 -26.51
N GLN A 248 1.34 -4.85 -26.55
CA GLN A 248 2.02 -4.34 -25.35
C GLN A 248 1.03 -3.76 -24.35
N VAL A 249 0.11 -2.90 -24.81
CA VAL A 249 -0.97 -2.32 -24.01
C VAL A 249 -1.89 -3.41 -23.44
N THR A 250 -2.20 -4.45 -24.22
CA THR A 250 -3.01 -5.59 -23.75
C THR A 250 -2.28 -6.38 -22.65
N ILE A 251 -0.99 -6.69 -22.82
CA ILE A 251 -0.18 -7.38 -21.81
C ILE A 251 -0.08 -6.54 -20.53
N ALA A 252 0.22 -5.24 -20.67
CA ALA A 252 0.28 -4.30 -19.56
C ALA A 252 -1.05 -4.21 -18.80
N SER A 253 -2.18 -4.14 -19.52
CA SER A 253 -3.53 -4.15 -18.94
C SER A 253 -3.82 -5.43 -18.17
N ILE A 254 -3.44 -6.61 -18.72
CA ILE A 254 -3.62 -7.90 -18.05
C ILE A 254 -2.78 -7.98 -16.77
N ILE A 255 -1.53 -7.50 -16.80
CA ILE A 255 -0.66 -7.47 -15.61
C ILE A 255 -1.25 -6.55 -14.54
N LEU A 256 -1.63 -5.32 -14.90
CA LEU A 256 -2.19 -4.34 -13.97
C LEU A 256 -3.50 -4.85 -13.33
N VAL A 257 -4.42 -5.38 -14.13
CA VAL A 257 -5.68 -5.98 -13.63
C VAL A 257 -5.38 -7.21 -12.76
N GLY A 258 -4.43 -8.06 -13.15
CA GLY A 258 -4.01 -9.22 -12.37
C GLY A 258 -3.46 -8.84 -10.98
N VAL A 259 -2.61 -7.81 -10.92
CA VAL A 259 -2.08 -7.26 -9.66
C VAL A 259 -3.20 -6.69 -8.79
N TYR A 260 -4.13 -5.92 -9.37
CA TYR A 260 -5.28 -5.41 -8.62
C TYR A 260 -6.20 -6.53 -8.11
N VAL A 261 -6.46 -7.58 -8.89
CA VAL A 261 -7.23 -8.75 -8.43
C VAL A 261 -6.52 -9.48 -7.29
N LEU A 262 -5.19 -9.60 -7.33
CA LEU A 262 -4.39 -10.20 -6.24
C LEU A 262 -4.45 -9.38 -4.94
N ILE A 263 -4.47 -8.05 -5.03
CA ILE A 263 -4.58 -7.12 -3.89
C ILE A 263 -6.01 -7.11 -3.33
N ILE A 264 -7.02 -6.84 -4.17
CA ILE A 264 -8.43 -6.65 -3.77
C ILE A 264 -9.04 -7.93 -3.16
N LEU A 265 -8.70 -9.10 -3.70
CA LEU A 265 -9.14 -10.38 -3.14
C LEU A 265 -8.25 -10.88 -1.99
N GLU A 266 -7.24 -10.09 -1.58
CA GLU A 266 -6.22 -10.43 -0.57
C GLU A 266 -5.63 -11.84 -0.75
N ILE A 267 -5.52 -12.30 -2.00
CA ILE A 267 -5.03 -13.65 -2.31
C ILE A 267 -3.58 -13.78 -1.83
N VAL A 268 -2.79 -12.73 -1.94
CA VAL A 268 -1.44 -12.61 -1.37
C VAL A 268 -1.30 -11.27 -0.65
N HIS A 269 -0.27 -11.14 0.20
CA HIS A 269 0.03 -9.87 0.84
C HIS A 269 0.35 -8.80 -0.21
N ARG A 270 -0.13 -7.56 -0.02
CA ARG A 270 -0.04 -6.45 -1.00
C ARG A 270 1.37 -6.22 -1.57
N THR A 271 2.40 -6.34 -0.72
CA THR A 271 3.81 -6.26 -1.15
C THR A 271 4.17 -7.32 -2.18
N LEU A 272 3.79 -8.57 -1.92
CA LEU A 272 4.10 -9.70 -2.77
C LEU A 272 3.30 -9.62 -4.07
N ALA A 273 2.07 -9.12 -4.05
CA ALA A 273 1.33 -8.79 -5.27
C ALA A 273 2.08 -7.76 -6.14
N ALA A 274 2.55 -6.65 -5.54
CA ALA A 274 3.30 -5.62 -6.26
C ALA A 274 4.66 -6.14 -6.79
N MET A 275 5.40 -6.93 -6.00
CA MET A 275 6.67 -7.54 -6.41
C MET A 275 6.50 -8.57 -7.53
N LEU A 276 5.42 -9.36 -7.50
CA LEU A 276 5.10 -10.29 -8.60
C LEU A 276 4.65 -9.52 -9.85
N GLY A 277 3.90 -8.43 -9.66
CA GLY A 277 3.53 -7.51 -10.73
C GLY A 277 4.74 -6.90 -11.42
N SER A 278 5.67 -6.32 -10.66
CA SER A 278 6.88 -5.70 -11.22
C SER A 278 7.78 -6.71 -11.91
N LEU A 279 7.97 -7.92 -11.33
CA LEU A 279 8.67 -9.02 -12.00
C LEU A 279 7.99 -9.42 -13.32
N ALA A 280 6.66 -9.49 -13.35
CA ALA A 280 5.90 -9.81 -14.56
C ALA A 280 5.98 -8.70 -15.63
N ALA A 281 5.95 -7.43 -15.22
CA ALA A 281 6.12 -6.28 -16.12
C ALA A 281 7.54 -6.19 -16.69
N LEU A 282 8.57 -6.44 -15.87
CA LEU A 282 9.96 -6.57 -16.32
C LEU A 282 10.14 -7.74 -17.28
N ALA A 283 9.54 -8.90 -16.99
CA ALA A 283 9.56 -10.05 -17.89
C ALA A 283 8.82 -9.75 -19.22
N ALA A 284 7.69 -9.04 -19.17
CA ALA A 284 6.97 -8.59 -20.36
C ALA A 284 7.84 -7.64 -21.21
N LEU A 285 8.44 -6.60 -20.62
CA LEU A 285 9.39 -5.72 -21.32
C LEU A 285 10.55 -6.49 -21.95
N ALA A 286 11.11 -7.47 -21.25
CA ALA A 286 12.14 -8.34 -21.80
C ALA A 286 11.63 -9.11 -23.03
N THR A 287 10.43 -9.70 -22.99
CA THR A 287 9.83 -10.38 -24.15
C THR A 287 9.49 -9.46 -25.33
N VAL A 288 9.21 -8.18 -25.06
CA VAL A 288 9.02 -7.16 -26.11
C VAL A 288 10.34 -6.78 -26.78
N GLY A 289 11.48 -7.01 -26.12
CA GLY A 289 12.82 -6.61 -26.57
C GLY A 289 13.35 -5.34 -25.89
N GLU A 290 12.66 -4.81 -24.88
CA GLU A 290 13.03 -3.62 -24.10
C GLU A 290 13.53 -3.99 -22.69
N ARG A 291 14.37 -5.05 -22.55
CA ARG A 291 14.88 -5.46 -21.23
C ARG A 291 15.71 -4.34 -20.57
N PRO A 292 15.27 -3.75 -19.44
CA PRO A 292 16.02 -2.70 -18.75
C PRO A 292 17.22 -3.29 -18.01
N SER A 293 18.30 -2.51 -17.89
CA SER A 293 19.44 -2.87 -17.03
C SER A 293 19.08 -2.71 -15.55
N MET A 294 19.81 -3.39 -14.65
CA MET A 294 19.61 -3.24 -13.20
C MET A 294 19.74 -1.78 -12.74
N VAL A 295 20.67 -1.01 -13.32
CA VAL A 295 20.81 0.43 -13.03
C VAL A 295 19.56 1.19 -13.45
N LYS A 296 18.96 0.85 -14.60
CA LYS A 296 17.74 1.53 -15.06
C LYS A 296 16.52 1.20 -14.21
N VAL A 297 16.39 -0.05 -13.75
CA VAL A 297 15.34 -0.45 -12.80
C VAL A 297 15.51 0.25 -11.44
N VAL A 298 16.75 0.46 -11.01
CA VAL A 298 17.12 1.26 -9.83
C VAL A 298 16.73 2.73 -10.02
N GLU A 299 17.02 3.34 -11.17
CA GLU A 299 16.59 4.72 -11.50
C GLU A 299 15.07 4.92 -11.50
N TRP A 300 14.28 3.89 -11.78
CA TRP A 300 12.81 3.95 -11.74
C TRP A 300 12.23 3.99 -10.31
N ILE A 301 13.03 3.73 -9.29
CA ILE A 301 12.59 3.80 -7.90
C ILE A 301 12.70 5.25 -7.43
N ASP A 302 11.58 5.86 -7.03
CA ASP A 302 11.57 7.18 -6.40
C ASP A 302 12.16 7.10 -4.97
N TYR A 303 13.49 7.23 -4.90
CA TYR A 303 14.26 7.29 -3.66
C TYR A 303 13.86 8.46 -2.76
N GLU A 304 13.40 9.56 -3.34
CA GLU A 304 13.02 10.77 -2.60
C GLU A 304 11.72 10.54 -1.83
N THR A 305 10.71 9.91 -2.46
CA THR A 305 9.51 9.42 -1.77
C THR A 305 9.85 8.39 -0.70
N LEU A 306 10.67 7.37 -1.01
CA LEU A 306 11.03 6.33 -0.04
C LEU A 306 11.80 6.89 1.15
N ALA A 307 12.70 7.84 0.93
CA ALA A 307 13.44 8.55 1.97
C ALA A 307 12.51 9.36 2.89
N LEU A 308 11.56 10.10 2.30
CA LEU A 308 10.58 10.88 3.05
C LEU A 308 9.71 9.97 3.93
N LEU A 309 9.15 8.90 3.35
CA LEU A 309 8.32 7.95 4.08
C LEU A 309 9.09 7.23 5.19
N PHE A 310 10.30 6.74 4.92
CA PHE A 310 11.14 6.09 5.93
C PHE A 310 11.49 7.04 7.08
N GLY A 311 11.94 8.27 6.76
CA GLY A 311 12.27 9.28 7.76
C GLY A 311 11.08 9.64 8.65
N MET A 312 9.90 9.83 8.05
CA MET A 312 8.67 10.09 8.79
C MET A 312 8.23 8.90 9.64
N MET A 313 8.27 7.65 9.12
CA MET A 313 7.96 6.44 9.89
C MET A 313 8.85 6.31 11.13
N VAL A 314 10.15 6.57 11.02
CA VAL A 314 11.08 6.55 12.17
C VAL A 314 10.75 7.67 13.18
N LEU A 315 10.44 8.88 12.71
CA LEU A 315 10.01 9.99 13.58
C LEU A 315 8.71 9.63 14.34
N VAL A 316 7.71 9.07 13.67
CA VAL A 316 6.44 8.69 14.31
C VAL A 316 6.63 7.49 15.27
N ALA A 317 7.47 6.52 14.91
CA ALA A 317 7.79 5.39 15.78
C ALA A 317 8.37 5.84 17.12
N ILE A 318 9.38 6.73 17.11
CA ILE A 318 9.95 7.30 18.34
C ILE A 318 8.92 8.17 19.09
N PHE A 319 8.12 8.96 18.37
CA PHE A 319 7.07 9.79 18.97
C PHE A 319 5.99 8.94 19.68
N SER A 320 5.70 7.73 19.20
CA SER A 320 4.69 6.85 19.77
C SER A 320 5.00 6.39 21.21
N GLU A 321 6.27 6.16 21.55
CA GLU A 321 6.73 5.73 22.89
C GLU A 321 6.48 6.77 23.99
N THR A 322 6.30 8.04 23.61
CA THR A 322 6.14 9.16 24.55
C THR A 322 4.84 9.12 25.37
N GLY A 323 3.86 8.29 24.97
CA GLY A 323 2.51 8.28 25.56
C GLY A 323 1.68 9.52 25.19
N PHE A 324 2.05 10.24 24.13
CA PHE A 324 1.34 11.44 23.66
C PHE A 324 -0.10 11.14 23.21
N PHE A 325 -0.31 10.03 22.50
CA PHE A 325 -1.60 9.62 21.96
C PHE A 325 -2.63 9.33 23.08
N ASP A 326 -2.20 8.62 24.11
CA ASP A 326 -2.98 8.41 25.34
C ASP A 326 -3.38 9.73 26.02
N TYR A 327 -2.42 10.64 26.17
CA TYR A 327 -2.67 11.98 26.73
C TYR A 327 -3.68 12.77 25.89
N CYS A 328 -3.59 12.71 24.56
CA CYS A 328 -4.53 13.34 23.64
C CYS A 328 -5.96 12.82 23.81
N ALA A 329 -6.18 11.50 23.90
CA ALA A 329 -7.50 10.92 24.12
C ALA A 329 -8.10 11.31 25.48
N VAL A 330 -7.31 11.26 26.56
CA VAL A 330 -7.74 11.73 27.89
C VAL A 330 -8.07 13.23 27.87
N LYS A 331 -7.32 14.02 27.10
CA LYS A 331 -7.59 15.46 26.93
C LYS A 331 -8.88 15.72 26.15
N ALA A 332 -9.14 14.95 25.08
CA ALA A 332 -10.38 14.99 24.30
C ALA A 332 -11.60 14.70 25.20
N TYR A 333 -11.54 13.62 25.98
CA TYR A 333 -12.60 13.28 26.93
C TYR A 333 -12.82 14.37 27.99
N ARG A 334 -11.73 14.97 28.52
CA ARG A 334 -11.82 16.10 29.46
C ARG A 334 -12.48 17.35 28.86
N PHE A 335 -12.17 17.72 27.62
CA PHE A 335 -12.84 18.85 26.96
C PHE A 335 -14.33 18.59 26.68
N SER A 336 -14.70 17.32 26.53
CA SER A 336 -16.06 16.88 26.21
C SER A 336 -17.04 16.92 27.39
N ARG A 337 -16.53 17.01 28.62
CA ARG A 337 -17.34 17.04 29.86
C ARG A 337 -18.38 15.91 29.91
N GLY A 338 -17.95 14.69 29.61
CA GLY A 338 -18.80 13.50 29.55
C GLY A 338 -19.66 13.32 28.29
N LYS A 339 -19.85 14.34 27.44
CA LYS A 339 -20.74 14.24 26.27
C LYS A 339 -20.11 13.39 25.16
N VAL A 340 -20.64 12.19 24.93
CA VAL A 340 -20.20 11.22 23.89
C VAL A 340 -19.96 11.87 22.52
N TRP A 341 -20.93 12.64 22.00
CA TRP A 341 -20.80 13.27 20.69
C TRP A 341 -19.71 14.34 20.62
N ALA A 342 -19.50 15.11 21.71
CA ALA A 342 -18.41 16.06 21.76
C ALA A 342 -17.05 15.34 21.83
N MET A 343 -17.00 14.19 22.52
CA MET A 343 -15.80 13.35 22.60
C MET A 343 -15.41 12.79 21.25
N ILE A 344 -16.35 12.20 20.50
CA ILE A 344 -16.09 11.70 19.16
C ILE A 344 -15.59 12.85 18.27
N THR A 345 -16.23 14.02 18.32
CA THR A 345 -15.80 15.22 17.59
C THR A 345 -14.38 15.67 17.94
N PHE A 346 -14.04 15.80 19.22
CA PHE A 346 -12.68 16.23 19.64
C PHE A 346 -11.62 15.18 19.32
N LEU A 347 -11.93 13.90 19.48
CA LEU A 347 -11.04 12.80 19.15
C LEU A 347 -10.73 12.78 17.65
N CYS A 348 -11.77 12.80 16.81
CA CYS A 348 -11.65 12.89 15.35
C CYS A 348 -10.90 14.15 14.90
N LEU A 349 -11.14 15.31 15.52
CA LEU A 349 -10.44 16.55 15.18
C LEU A 349 -8.95 16.48 15.54
N ILE A 350 -8.60 15.90 16.69
CA ILE A 350 -7.19 15.70 17.08
C ILE A 350 -6.51 14.69 16.16
N ALA A 351 -7.18 13.58 15.84
CA ALA A 351 -6.67 12.58 14.90
C ALA A 351 -6.45 13.15 13.49
N ALA A 352 -7.37 13.99 12.99
CA ALA A 352 -7.23 14.70 11.72
C ALA A 352 -6.03 15.68 11.73
N ILE A 353 -5.88 16.48 12.78
CA ILE A 353 -4.77 17.43 12.90
C ILE A 353 -3.42 16.70 13.00
N LEU A 354 -3.37 15.56 13.68
CA LEU A 354 -2.14 14.76 13.78
C LEU A 354 -1.82 14.04 12.47
N SER A 355 -2.83 13.46 11.81
CA SER A 355 -2.67 12.83 10.49
C SER A 355 -2.31 13.83 9.39
N ALA A 356 -2.48 15.14 9.60
CA ALA A 356 -1.97 16.16 8.69
C ALA A 356 -0.44 16.32 8.74
N PHE A 357 0.25 15.76 9.73
CA PHE A 357 1.72 15.82 9.88
C PHE A 357 2.39 14.46 10.11
N LEU A 358 1.59 13.41 10.27
CA LEU A 358 1.99 12.02 10.51
C LEU A 358 1.24 11.13 9.51
N ASP A 359 1.85 10.03 9.10
CA ASP A 359 1.23 9.04 8.22
C ASP A 359 -0.14 8.54 8.76
N ASN A 360 -1.11 8.36 7.86
CA ASN A 360 -2.50 8.03 8.21
C ASN A 360 -2.65 6.62 8.82
N VAL A 361 -1.97 5.61 8.27
CA VAL A 361 -1.97 4.23 8.78
C VAL A 361 -1.38 4.22 10.19
N THR A 362 -0.22 4.85 10.35
CA THR A 362 0.48 4.94 11.64
C THR A 362 -0.37 5.67 12.68
N THR A 363 -1.01 6.79 12.30
CA THR A 363 -1.92 7.54 13.18
C THR A 363 -3.09 6.68 13.63
N MET A 364 -3.73 5.94 12.71
CA MET A 364 -4.82 5.02 13.03
C MET A 364 -4.39 3.85 13.90
N LEU A 365 -3.21 3.25 13.66
CA LEU A 365 -2.68 2.16 14.48
C LEU A 365 -2.41 2.60 15.93
N LEU A 366 -1.99 3.86 16.14
CA LEU A 366 -1.74 4.42 17.46
C LEU A 366 -3.01 4.88 18.17
N PHE A 367 -3.96 5.50 17.46
CA PHE A 367 -5.24 5.90 18.06
C PHE A 367 -6.17 4.71 18.36
N THR A 368 -6.26 3.72 17.47
CA THR A 368 -7.19 2.57 17.59
C THR A 368 -7.22 1.91 18.99
N PRO A 369 -6.08 1.49 19.60
CA PRO A 369 -6.11 0.88 20.92
C PRO A 369 -6.60 1.86 22.00
N VAL A 370 -6.21 3.13 21.92
CA VAL A 370 -6.60 4.18 22.87
C VAL A 370 -8.10 4.47 22.76
N THR A 371 -8.62 4.60 21.54
CA THR A 371 -10.04 4.78 21.22
C THR A 371 -10.87 3.59 21.70
N ILE A 372 -10.39 2.35 21.52
CA ILE A 372 -11.05 1.15 22.05
C ILE A 372 -11.12 1.21 23.58
N ARG A 373 -10.01 1.51 24.29
CA ARG A 373 -10.01 1.61 25.76
C ARG A 373 -10.93 2.72 26.27
N LEU A 374 -10.99 3.86 25.58
CA LEU A 374 -11.91 4.95 25.92
C LEU A 374 -13.37 4.53 25.70
N CYS A 375 -13.67 3.79 24.63
CA CYS A 375 -15.00 3.24 24.38
C CYS A 375 -15.41 2.18 25.41
N GLU A 376 -14.49 1.29 25.82
CA GLU A 376 -14.72 0.31 26.89
C GLU A 376 -15.12 0.97 28.21
N VAL A 377 -14.39 2.02 28.63
CA VAL A 377 -14.65 2.76 29.88
C VAL A 377 -15.98 3.55 29.82
N LEU A 378 -16.46 3.89 28.62
CA LEU A 378 -17.70 4.64 28.40
C LEU A 378 -18.86 3.77 27.90
N ASN A 379 -18.68 2.45 27.87
CA ASN A 379 -19.65 1.47 27.38
C ASN A 379 -20.19 1.79 25.96
N LEU A 380 -19.32 2.28 25.08
CA LEU A 380 -19.61 2.63 23.68
C LEU A 380 -19.21 1.50 22.74
N ASP A 381 -19.89 1.39 21.60
CA ASP A 381 -19.47 0.54 20.47
C ASP A 381 -18.23 1.17 19.79
N PRO A 382 -17.01 0.61 19.93
CA PRO A 382 -15.81 1.22 19.35
C PRO A 382 -15.88 1.27 17.82
N ARG A 383 -16.60 0.34 17.18
CA ARG A 383 -16.80 0.28 15.73
C ARG A 383 -17.24 1.63 15.13
N HIS A 384 -18.20 2.30 15.76
CA HIS A 384 -18.75 3.56 15.23
C HIS A 384 -17.78 4.73 15.41
N VAL A 385 -17.01 4.73 16.50
CA VAL A 385 -15.99 5.74 16.79
C VAL A 385 -14.78 5.56 15.88
N LEU A 386 -14.31 4.33 15.69
CA LEU A 386 -13.19 4.02 14.78
C LEU A 386 -13.53 4.34 13.31
N ILE A 387 -14.75 4.07 12.84
CA ILE A 387 -15.17 4.49 11.49
C ILE A 387 -15.17 6.01 11.35
N ALA A 388 -15.62 6.74 12.37
CA ALA A 388 -15.52 8.20 12.39
C ALA A 388 -14.06 8.67 12.35
N GLU A 389 -13.20 8.04 13.16
CA GLU A 389 -11.78 8.35 13.27
C GLU A 389 -11.06 8.14 11.94
N VAL A 390 -11.25 6.99 11.26
CA VAL A 390 -10.68 6.70 9.92
C VAL A 390 -11.09 7.74 8.88
N ILE A 391 -12.36 8.17 8.87
CA ILE A 391 -12.81 9.21 7.93
C ILE A 391 -12.06 10.51 8.21
N PHE A 392 -11.91 10.90 9.48
CA PHE A 392 -11.25 12.14 9.84
C PHE A 392 -9.72 12.09 9.73
N THR A 393 -9.06 10.95 9.96
CA THR A 393 -7.63 10.79 9.66
C THR A 393 -7.38 10.88 8.16
N ASN A 394 -8.20 10.28 7.31
CA ASN A 394 -8.02 10.39 5.85
C ASN A 394 -8.21 11.83 5.36
N ILE A 395 -9.18 12.57 5.92
CA ILE A 395 -9.36 14.01 5.65
C ILE A 395 -8.15 14.84 6.15
N GLY A 396 -7.56 14.44 7.28
CA GLY A 396 -6.32 15.03 7.81
C GLY A 396 -5.09 14.73 6.94
N GLY A 397 -4.90 13.47 6.55
CA GLY A 397 -3.81 13.00 5.70
C GLY A 397 -3.78 13.71 4.35
N ALA A 398 -4.95 13.97 3.77
CA ALA A 398 -5.11 14.76 2.54
C ALA A 398 -4.65 16.23 2.67
N ALA A 399 -4.42 16.76 3.88
CA ALA A 399 -4.21 18.19 4.11
C ALA A 399 -2.79 18.69 3.82
N THR A 400 -1.79 17.81 3.86
CA THR A 400 -0.40 18.16 3.52
C THR A 400 0.20 17.11 2.62
N ALA A 401 1.34 17.42 2.01
CA ALA A 401 2.08 16.46 1.20
C ALA A 401 2.57 15.22 1.97
N VAL A 402 2.63 15.28 3.30
CA VAL A 402 3.26 14.24 4.15
C VAL A 402 2.24 13.29 4.81
N GLY A 403 0.99 13.72 4.99
CA GLY A 403 -0.01 12.98 5.77
C GLY A 403 -0.55 11.69 5.14
N ASP A 404 -0.35 11.49 3.83
CA ASP A 404 -0.75 10.28 3.10
C ASP A 404 0.25 10.05 1.94
N PRO A 405 0.79 8.85 1.72
CA PRO A 405 1.79 8.59 0.67
C PRO A 405 1.39 8.96 -0.78
N PRO A 406 0.12 8.92 -1.21
CA PRO A 406 -0.29 9.48 -2.50
C PRO A 406 0.07 10.96 -2.68
N ASN A 407 0.03 11.76 -1.61
CA ASN A 407 0.36 13.18 -1.67
C ASN A 407 1.88 13.39 -1.80
N VAL A 408 2.67 12.53 -1.16
CA VAL A 408 4.13 12.49 -1.31
C VAL A 408 4.48 12.27 -2.78
N ILE A 409 3.89 11.25 -3.42
CA ILE A 409 4.13 10.90 -4.82
C ILE A 409 3.79 12.06 -5.79
N ILE A 410 2.80 12.90 -5.46
CA ILE A 410 2.45 14.07 -6.27
C ILE A 410 3.52 15.17 -6.15
N VAL A 411 4.03 15.42 -4.94
CA VAL A 411 4.97 16.52 -4.66
C VAL A 411 6.44 16.13 -4.94
N SER A 412 6.79 14.83 -4.93
CA SER A 412 8.13 14.35 -5.28
C SER A 412 8.41 14.46 -6.79
N LYS A 413 7.38 14.40 -7.65
CA LYS A 413 7.56 14.45 -9.12
C LYS A 413 8.19 15.76 -9.56
N GLN A 414 9.42 15.66 -10.06
CA GLN A 414 10.24 16.80 -10.47
C GLN A 414 9.62 17.65 -11.60
N GLU A 415 8.74 17.07 -12.43
CA GLU A 415 8.00 17.77 -13.48
C GLU A 415 6.97 18.75 -12.87
N LEU A 416 6.10 18.25 -11.99
CA LEU A 416 5.10 19.06 -11.28
C LEU A 416 5.75 20.14 -10.40
N ARG A 417 6.92 19.84 -9.84
CA ARG A 417 7.69 20.81 -9.06
C ARG A 417 8.23 21.97 -9.90
N LYS A 418 8.63 21.73 -11.16
CA LYS A 418 9.04 22.80 -12.09
C LYS A 418 7.88 23.71 -12.47
N GLU A 419 6.67 23.17 -12.55
CA GLU A 419 5.41 23.92 -12.72
C GLU A 419 4.94 24.64 -11.43
N GLY A 420 5.72 24.58 -10.34
CA GLY A 420 5.47 25.29 -9.09
C GLY A 420 4.63 24.56 -8.05
N LEU A 421 4.37 23.26 -8.21
CA LEU A 421 3.65 22.44 -7.23
C LEU A 421 4.57 21.96 -6.09
N ASP A 422 5.16 22.91 -5.35
CA ASP A 422 5.91 22.64 -4.13
C ASP A 422 5.00 22.32 -2.92
N PHE A 423 5.61 21.85 -1.82
CA PHE A 423 4.93 21.50 -0.56
C PHE A 423 3.90 22.53 -0.08
N ALA A 424 4.25 23.83 -0.08
CA ALA A 424 3.34 24.88 0.40
C ALA A 424 2.23 25.18 -0.61
N ALA A 425 2.50 25.07 -1.91
CA ALA A 425 1.50 25.25 -2.96
C ALA A 425 0.45 24.13 -2.90
N PHE A 426 0.88 22.86 -2.84
CA PHE A 426 0.00 21.71 -2.65
C PHE A 426 -0.88 21.87 -1.41
N THR A 427 -0.26 22.15 -0.26
CA THR A 427 -0.96 22.36 1.02
C THR A 427 -1.97 23.52 0.93
N GLY A 428 -1.60 24.63 0.29
CA GLY A 428 -2.48 25.79 0.09
C GLY A 428 -3.69 25.49 -0.80
N HIS A 429 -3.51 24.74 -1.89
CA HIS A 429 -4.59 24.31 -2.76
C HIS A 429 -5.56 23.34 -2.06
N MET A 430 -5.03 22.39 -1.27
CA MET A 430 -5.84 21.40 -0.56
C MET A 430 -6.60 21.98 0.64
N PHE A 431 -6.05 23.00 1.31
CA PHE A 431 -6.59 23.57 2.56
C PHE A 431 -8.07 23.98 2.45
N VAL A 432 -8.45 24.72 1.39
CA VAL A 432 -9.83 25.20 1.22
C VAL A 432 -10.80 24.04 1.02
N GLY A 433 -10.42 23.06 0.18
CA GLY A 433 -11.22 21.85 -0.04
C GLY A 433 -11.44 21.07 1.24
N ILE A 434 -10.41 20.95 2.08
CA ILE A 434 -10.48 20.19 3.33
C ILE A 434 -11.26 20.93 4.42
N CYS A 435 -11.18 22.25 4.51
CA CYS A 435 -12.08 23.01 5.38
C CYS A 435 -13.56 22.76 5.02
N LEU A 436 -13.89 22.68 3.72
CA LEU A 436 -15.25 22.34 3.26
C LEU A 436 -15.61 20.88 3.56
N VAL A 437 -14.71 19.93 3.30
CA VAL A 437 -14.94 18.50 3.59
C VAL A 437 -15.13 18.27 5.09
N VAL A 438 -14.32 18.87 5.97
CA VAL A 438 -14.50 18.82 7.43
C VAL A 438 -15.88 19.37 7.85
N LEU A 439 -16.27 20.51 7.28
CA LEU A 439 -17.55 21.17 7.56
C LEU A 439 -18.76 20.32 7.15
N VAL A 440 -18.64 19.52 6.06
CA VAL A 440 -19.69 18.60 5.59
C VAL A 440 -19.64 17.24 6.33
N SER A 441 -18.45 16.75 6.67
CA SER A 441 -18.25 15.45 7.32
C SER A 441 -18.82 15.40 8.74
N PHE A 442 -18.73 16.48 9.52
CA PHE A 442 -19.35 16.52 10.85
C PHE A 442 -20.88 16.35 10.86
N PRO A 443 -21.68 17.14 10.11
CA PRO A 443 -23.13 16.93 10.04
C PRO A 443 -23.48 15.61 9.35
N PHE A 444 -22.70 15.13 8.38
CA PHE A 444 -22.89 13.80 7.78
C PHE A 444 -22.73 12.68 8.80
N LEU A 445 -21.64 12.68 9.58
CA LEU A 445 -21.40 11.72 10.67
C LEU A 445 -22.53 11.76 11.70
N ARG A 446 -22.98 12.97 12.05
CA ARG A 446 -24.08 13.18 12.99
C ARG A 446 -25.42 12.66 12.46
N LEU A 447 -25.67 12.78 11.16
CA LEU A 447 -26.86 12.24 10.50
C LEU A 447 -26.80 10.71 10.41
N LEU A 448 -25.66 10.14 10.03
CA LEU A 448 -25.44 8.70 9.86
C LEU A 448 -25.69 7.90 11.14
N TYR A 449 -25.33 8.45 12.31
CA TYR A 449 -25.57 7.82 13.61
C TYR A 449 -26.68 8.49 14.43
N TRP A 450 -27.49 9.40 13.85
CA TRP A 450 -28.57 10.12 14.56
C TRP A 450 -29.55 9.18 15.28
N ASN A 451 -29.91 8.07 14.64
CA ASN A 451 -30.87 7.08 15.12
C ASN A 451 -30.24 5.77 15.63
N LYS A 452 -28.91 5.63 15.63
CA LYS A 452 -28.25 4.44 16.17
C LYS A 452 -27.92 4.65 17.65
N LYS A 453 -28.13 3.64 18.48
CA LYS A 453 -27.53 3.61 19.83
C LYS A 453 -26.02 3.47 19.63
N LEU A 454 -25.23 4.46 20.05
CA LEU A 454 -23.77 4.38 20.07
C LEU A 454 -23.22 3.56 21.25
N TYR A 455 -24.07 3.25 22.24
CA TYR A 455 -23.74 2.40 23.36
C TYR A 455 -23.64 0.94 22.93
N ASN A 456 -22.67 0.23 23.50
CA ASN A 456 -22.36 -1.16 23.20
C ASN A 456 -23.61 -2.06 23.39
N LYS A 457 -23.58 -3.23 22.76
CA LYS A 457 -24.64 -4.25 22.80
C LYS A 457 -25.39 -4.25 24.12
N GLU A 458 -26.73 -4.19 24.03
CA GLU A 458 -27.59 -4.46 25.19
C GLU A 458 -27.05 -5.72 25.90
N PRO A 459 -26.83 -5.68 27.24
CA PRO A 459 -26.13 -6.75 27.95
C PRO A 459 -26.75 -8.12 27.63
N SER A 460 -25.94 -9.19 27.65
CA SER A 460 -26.35 -10.52 27.19
C SER A 460 -27.70 -10.95 27.78
N GLU A 461 -27.91 -10.71 29.07
CA GLU A 461 -29.20 -10.90 29.77
C GLU A 461 -30.42 -10.30 29.05
N ILE A 462 -30.31 -9.10 28.47
CA ILE A 462 -31.39 -8.40 27.75
C ILE A 462 -31.61 -9.01 26.37
N VAL A 463 -30.55 -9.45 25.69
CA VAL A 463 -30.63 -10.14 24.40
C VAL A 463 -31.23 -11.54 24.57
N GLU A 464 -30.78 -12.27 25.59
CA GLU A 464 -31.34 -13.55 26.03
C GLU A 464 -32.80 -13.40 26.41
N LEU A 465 -33.19 -12.38 27.20
CA LEU A 465 -34.60 -12.15 27.52
C LEU A 465 -35.46 -11.88 26.28
N LYS A 466 -34.96 -11.09 25.33
CA LYS A 466 -35.65 -10.84 24.05
C LYS A 466 -35.83 -12.12 23.25
N HIS A 467 -34.80 -12.98 23.22
CA HIS A 467 -34.87 -14.29 22.58
C HIS A 467 -35.86 -15.23 23.29
N GLU A 468 -35.84 -15.27 24.63
CA GLU A 468 -36.79 -16.04 25.44
C GLU A 468 -38.24 -15.60 25.15
N ILE A 469 -38.52 -14.29 25.19
CA ILE A 469 -39.82 -13.70 24.83
C ILE A 469 -40.26 -14.12 23.42
N TYR A 470 -39.34 -14.08 22.46
CA TYR A 470 -39.62 -14.49 21.08
C TYR A 470 -40.00 -15.98 20.98
N VAL A 471 -39.24 -16.87 21.63
CA VAL A 471 -39.51 -18.32 21.64
C VAL A 471 -40.84 -18.64 22.34
N TRP A 472 -41.14 -18.03 23.50
CA TRP A 472 -42.41 -18.22 24.19
C TRP A 472 -43.59 -17.69 23.36
N ARG A 473 -43.45 -16.51 22.73
CA ARG A 473 -44.50 -15.92 21.86
C ARG A 473 -44.76 -16.79 20.62
N LEU A 474 -43.71 -17.30 19.97
CA LEU A 474 -43.83 -18.20 18.82
C LEU A 474 -44.51 -19.52 19.20
N THR A 475 -44.13 -20.10 20.36
CA THR A 475 -44.75 -21.32 20.90
C THR A 475 -46.24 -21.11 21.17
N ALA A 476 -46.62 -20.00 21.81
CA ALA A 476 -48.02 -19.66 22.08
C ALA A 476 -48.84 -19.39 20.80
N GLN A 477 -48.22 -18.86 19.74
CA GLN A 477 -48.88 -18.64 18.44
C GLN A 477 -49.12 -19.94 17.66
N ARG A 478 -48.22 -20.92 17.76
CA ARG A 478 -48.36 -22.23 17.08
C ARG A 478 -49.47 -23.12 17.65
N ILE A 479 -49.94 -22.88 18.88
CA ILE A 479 -51.08 -23.60 19.46
C ILE A 479 -52.37 -23.07 18.85
N ASN A 480 -53.05 -23.92 18.08
CA ASN A 480 -54.38 -23.64 17.55
C ASN A 480 -55.42 -23.84 18.67
N PRO A 481 -56.34 -22.89 18.95
CA PRO A 481 -57.30 -23.02 20.04
C PRO A 481 -58.51 -23.85 19.58
N ALA A 482 -58.37 -25.17 19.47
CA ALA A 482 -59.48 -26.08 19.17
C ALA A 482 -60.11 -26.65 20.45
N SER A 483 -59.31 -26.87 21.49
CA SER A 483 -59.72 -27.36 22.81
C SER A 483 -59.70 -26.28 23.89
N ARG A 484 -60.54 -26.46 24.92
CA ARG A 484 -60.53 -25.65 26.15
C ARG A 484 -59.19 -25.75 26.89
N GLU A 485 -58.52 -26.90 26.82
CA GLU A 485 -57.21 -27.13 27.44
C GLU A 485 -56.09 -26.40 26.67
N GLU A 486 -56.08 -26.51 25.34
CA GLU A 486 -55.16 -25.76 24.46
C GLU A 486 -55.29 -24.25 24.66
N THR A 487 -56.53 -23.77 24.82
CA THR A 487 -56.82 -22.36 25.11
C THR A 487 -56.24 -21.93 26.46
N ALA A 488 -56.36 -22.78 27.49
CA ALA A 488 -55.77 -22.52 28.82
C ALA A 488 -54.23 -22.51 28.77
N VAL A 489 -53.60 -23.46 28.05
CA VAL A 489 -52.14 -23.49 27.85
C VAL A 489 -51.68 -22.24 27.10
N LYS A 490 -52.40 -21.81 26.05
CA LYS A 490 -52.10 -20.59 25.29
C LYS A 490 -52.19 -19.33 26.16
N CYS A 491 -53.17 -19.24 27.06
CA CYS A 491 -53.26 -18.17 28.05
C CYS A 491 -52.07 -18.17 29.03
N LEU A 492 -51.68 -19.33 29.57
CA LEU A 492 -50.52 -19.46 30.47
C LEU A 492 -49.21 -19.03 29.80
N LEU A 493 -48.98 -19.46 28.55
CA LEU A 493 -47.79 -19.07 27.78
C LEU A 493 -47.77 -17.56 27.51
N MET A 494 -48.89 -16.96 27.14
CA MET A 494 -48.98 -15.50 26.95
C MET A 494 -48.83 -14.73 28.27
N GLN A 495 -49.26 -15.28 29.40
CA GLN A 495 -48.99 -14.70 30.71
C GLN A 495 -47.49 -14.74 31.05
N LYS A 496 -46.77 -15.81 30.68
CA LYS A 496 -45.29 -15.90 30.79
C LYS A 496 -44.58 -14.91 29.87
N VAL A 497 -45.07 -14.71 28.64
CA VAL A 497 -44.58 -13.64 27.74
C VAL A 497 -44.75 -12.26 28.38
N LEU A 498 -45.93 -11.98 28.96
CA LEU A 498 -46.23 -10.69 29.60
C LEU A 498 -45.32 -10.41 30.81
N THR A 499 -45.02 -11.41 31.64
CA THR A 499 -44.10 -11.25 32.78
C THR A 499 -42.66 -11.00 32.31
N LEU A 500 -42.19 -11.71 31.28
CA LEU A 500 -40.88 -11.46 30.68
C LEU A 500 -40.79 -10.07 30.02
N GLU A 501 -41.82 -9.60 29.32
CA GLU A 501 -41.87 -8.25 28.75
C GLU A 501 -41.90 -7.14 29.82
N MET A 502 -42.46 -7.42 31.01
CA MET A 502 -42.35 -6.51 32.15
C MET A 502 -40.94 -6.51 32.74
N LEU A 503 -40.28 -7.66 32.84
CA LEU A 503 -38.90 -7.78 33.31
C LEU A 503 -37.90 -7.12 32.34
N LEU A 504 -38.08 -7.32 31.04
CA LEU A 504 -37.33 -6.63 29.97
C LEU A 504 -37.47 -5.11 30.11
N ARG A 505 -38.69 -4.59 30.25
CA ARG A 505 -38.94 -3.14 30.46
C ARG A 505 -38.39 -2.61 31.77
N LYS A 506 -38.15 -3.45 32.78
CA LYS A 506 -37.48 -3.07 34.04
C LYS A 506 -35.96 -3.00 33.84
N LYS A 507 -35.34 -4.08 33.31
CA LYS A 507 -33.90 -4.15 32.98
C LYS A 507 -33.46 -3.07 31.99
N LEU A 508 -34.26 -2.81 30.94
CA LEU A 508 -33.99 -1.77 29.96
C LEU A 508 -34.06 -0.35 30.56
N ARG A 509 -34.97 -0.10 31.52
CA ARG A 509 -35.03 1.19 32.25
C ARG A 509 -33.87 1.36 33.22
N THR A 510 -33.45 0.31 33.93
CA THR A 510 -32.24 0.40 34.77
C THR A 510 -30.98 0.63 33.94
N PHE A 511 -30.87 0.00 32.77
CA PHE A 511 -29.76 0.20 31.83
C PHE A 511 -29.68 1.65 31.32
N HIS A 512 -30.79 2.22 30.83
CA HIS A 512 -30.81 3.65 30.42
C HIS A 512 -30.53 4.60 31.60
N ARG A 513 -30.92 4.23 32.84
CA ARG A 513 -30.60 5.02 34.02
C ARG A 513 -29.12 4.96 34.38
N GLN A 514 -28.46 3.81 34.20
CA GLN A 514 -27.01 3.66 34.40
C GLN A 514 -26.24 4.53 33.42
N ILE A 515 -26.55 4.47 32.12
CA ILE A 515 -25.95 5.33 31.08
C ILE A 515 -26.09 6.82 31.45
N SER A 516 -27.30 7.25 31.85
CA SER A 516 -27.54 8.64 32.27
C SER A 516 -26.87 9.03 33.59
N GLN A 517 -26.42 8.06 34.40
CA GLN A 517 -25.58 8.30 35.58
C GLN A 517 -24.09 8.32 35.24
N GLU A 518 -23.61 7.52 34.28
CA GLU A 518 -22.23 7.57 33.76
C GLU A 518 -21.92 8.93 33.13
N ASP A 519 -22.84 9.47 32.31
CA ASP A 519 -22.75 10.85 31.78
C ASP A 519 -22.54 11.91 32.89
N LYS A 520 -23.10 11.67 34.10
CA LYS A 520 -22.95 12.56 35.27
C LYS A 520 -21.69 12.28 36.09
N ASN A 521 -21.16 11.06 36.04
CA ASN A 521 -19.98 10.63 36.80
C ASN A 521 -18.66 10.82 36.03
N TRP A 522 -18.68 11.57 34.93
CA TRP A 522 -17.52 11.80 34.04
C TRP A 522 -16.25 12.26 34.78
N GLU A 523 -16.38 12.98 35.89
CA GLU A 523 -15.24 13.43 36.72
C GLU A 523 -14.47 12.26 37.35
N THR A 524 -15.16 11.22 37.83
CA THR A 524 -14.49 10.03 38.39
C THR A 524 -13.84 9.20 37.28
N ASN A 525 -14.51 9.04 36.14
CA ASN A 525 -13.94 8.34 34.98
C ASN A 525 -12.68 9.05 34.46
N ILE A 526 -12.64 10.39 34.46
CA ILE A 526 -11.41 11.14 34.16
C ILE A 526 -10.30 10.84 35.16
N GLN A 527 -10.60 10.79 36.47
CA GLN A 527 -9.56 10.52 37.48
C GLN A 527 -8.96 9.12 37.33
N GLU A 528 -9.77 8.11 37.03
CA GLU A 528 -9.29 6.75 36.72
C GLU A 528 -8.46 6.73 35.43
N LEU A 529 -8.96 7.33 34.35
CA LEU A 529 -8.25 7.43 33.07
C LEU A 529 -6.91 8.18 33.21
N GLN A 530 -6.86 9.30 33.92
CA GLN A 530 -5.63 10.07 34.19
C GLN A 530 -4.65 9.35 35.12
N LYS A 531 -5.13 8.45 35.99
CA LYS A 531 -4.27 7.63 36.85
C LYS A 531 -3.63 6.48 36.06
N LYS A 532 -4.35 5.94 35.07
CA LYS A 532 -3.89 4.84 34.20
C LYS A 532 -3.06 5.31 33.01
N HIS A 533 -3.32 6.51 32.48
CA HIS A 533 -2.71 7.07 31.27
C HIS A 533 -2.02 8.41 31.59
N ARG A 534 -0.83 8.34 32.20
CA ARG A 534 0.08 9.49 32.29
C ARG A 534 1.07 9.43 31.14
N ILE A 535 1.47 10.61 30.64
CA ILE A 535 2.61 10.75 29.72
C ILE A 535 3.79 9.99 30.33
N THR A 536 4.27 8.96 29.64
CA THR A 536 5.36 8.08 30.08
C THR A 536 6.64 8.89 30.21
N ASP A 537 7.00 9.62 29.16
CA ASP A 537 8.26 10.36 29.11
C ASP A 537 8.10 11.77 28.52
N LYS A 538 8.10 12.76 29.41
CA LYS A 538 7.95 14.18 29.04
C LYS A 538 9.20 14.76 28.39
N ILE A 539 10.38 14.21 28.65
CA ILE A 539 11.64 14.73 28.09
C ILE A 539 11.74 14.27 26.65
N LEU A 540 11.47 12.98 26.39
CA LEU A 540 11.38 12.46 25.03
C LEU A 540 10.29 13.17 24.23
N LEU A 541 9.12 13.44 24.82
CA LEU A 541 8.05 14.19 24.17
C LEU A 541 8.49 15.58 23.68
N ILE A 542 9.19 16.35 24.52
CA ILE A 542 9.68 17.67 24.14
C ILE A 542 10.71 17.56 23.02
N LYS A 543 11.67 16.62 23.10
CA LYS A 543 12.65 16.34 22.04
C LYS A 543 11.95 16.04 20.70
N CYS A 544 11.00 15.09 20.70
CA CYS A 544 10.22 14.74 19.50
C CYS A 544 9.49 15.94 18.92
N LEU A 545 8.78 16.70 19.75
CA LEU A 545 7.99 17.86 19.30
C LEU A 545 8.89 18.98 18.75
N THR A 546 10.08 19.18 19.32
CA THR A 546 11.06 20.14 18.76
C THR A 546 11.59 19.70 17.41
N VAL A 547 11.99 18.43 17.24
CA VAL A 547 12.51 17.95 15.96
C VAL A 547 11.41 17.93 14.89
N LEU A 548 10.21 17.43 15.20
CA LEU A 548 9.07 17.43 14.29
C LEU A 548 8.68 18.86 13.87
N GLY A 549 8.66 19.80 14.81
CA GLY A 549 8.43 21.22 14.52
C GLY A 549 9.50 21.82 13.58
N CYS A 550 10.77 21.50 13.78
CA CYS A 550 11.85 21.90 12.90
C CYS A 550 11.76 21.27 11.50
N VAL A 551 11.40 19.98 11.39
CA VAL A 551 11.19 19.26 10.12
C VAL A 551 10.06 19.89 9.32
N ILE A 552 8.89 20.12 9.94
CA ILE A 552 7.74 20.78 9.30
C ILE A 552 8.11 22.21 8.86
N LEU A 553 8.80 22.97 9.71
CA LEU A 553 9.28 24.31 9.36
C LEU A 553 10.23 24.26 8.15
N MET A 554 11.10 23.26 8.07
CA MET A 554 12.05 23.10 6.97
C MET A 554 11.36 22.72 5.65
N PHE A 555 10.28 21.91 5.67
CA PHE A 555 9.45 21.67 4.48
C PHE A 555 8.83 22.96 3.93
N PHE A 556 8.28 23.82 4.79
CA PHE A 556 7.79 25.13 4.37
C PHE A 556 8.91 26.06 3.88
N LEU A 557 10.07 26.10 4.58
CA LEU A 557 11.21 26.93 4.17
C LEU A 557 11.79 26.53 2.82
N ASN A 558 11.85 25.23 2.50
CA ASN A 558 12.26 24.76 1.17
C ASN A 558 11.34 25.31 0.06
N SER A 559 10.03 25.39 0.32
CA SER A 559 9.05 25.95 -0.62
C SER A 559 9.08 27.49 -0.73
N PHE A 560 9.56 28.21 0.29
CA PHE A 560 9.57 29.69 0.29
C PHE A 560 10.93 30.33 0.00
N VAL A 561 12.05 29.59 0.12
CA VAL A 561 13.41 30.13 0.02
C VAL A 561 14.15 29.49 -1.16
N PRO A 562 14.29 30.17 -2.32
CA PRO A 562 14.91 29.63 -3.56
C PRO A 562 16.42 29.35 -3.51
N GLY A 563 16.99 29.06 -2.33
CA GLY A 563 18.39 28.70 -2.13
C GLY A 563 18.60 27.46 -1.24
N ILE A 564 17.51 26.81 -0.80
CA ILE A 564 17.58 25.56 -0.02
C ILE A 564 17.46 24.37 -0.97
N TYR A 565 18.61 23.86 -1.44
CA TYR A 565 18.71 22.67 -2.31
C TYR A 565 18.52 21.33 -1.56
N LEU A 566 17.81 21.33 -0.42
CA LEU A 566 17.45 20.12 0.30
C LEU A 566 16.06 19.69 -0.15
N ASP A 567 15.97 18.51 -0.75
CA ASP A 567 14.69 17.86 -1.03
C ASP A 567 14.04 17.31 0.26
N LEU A 568 12.75 16.98 0.20
CA LEU A 568 11.94 16.64 1.37
C LEU A 568 12.42 15.35 2.06
N GLY A 569 12.83 14.34 1.29
CA GLY A 569 13.39 13.09 1.78
C GLY A 569 14.67 13.30 2.58
N TRP A 570 15.55 14.21 2.13
CA TRP A 570 16.73 14.62 2.90
C TRP A 570 16.35 15.30 4.22
N ILE A 571 15.37 16.20 4.21
CA ILE A 571 14.88 16.88 5.43
C ILE A 571 14.34 15.85 6.43
N ALA A 572 13.57 14.86 5.97
CA ALA A 572 13.00 13.82 6.82
C ALA A 572 14.04 12.84 7.37
N ILE A 573 14.99 12.38 6.55
CA ILE A 573 16.09 11.52 7.01
C ILE A 573 16.96 12.25 8.04
N LEU A 574 17.34 13.51 7.78
CA LEU A 574 18.11 14.31 8.74
C LEU A 574 17.35 14.54 10.03
N GLY A 575 16.04 14.78 9.95
CA GLY A 575 15.15 14.85 11.12
C GLY A 575 15.13 13.54 11.92
N ALA A 576 14.97 12.40 11.25
CA ALA A 576 14.96 11.08 11.87
C ALA A 576 16.29 10.76 12.57
N ILE A 577 17.42 11.02 11.90
CA ILE A 577 18.77 10.85 12.47
C ILE A 577 18.95 11.78 13.69
N TRP A 578 18.53 13.04 13.58
CA TRP A 578 18.64 14.00 14.69
C TRP A 578 17.80 13.58 15.90
N LEU A 579 16.57 13.12 15.68
CA LEU A 579 15.73 12.61 16.77
C LEU A 579 16.32 11.34 17.39
N LEU A 580 16.83 10.41 16.58
CA LEU A 580 17.44 9.17 17.06
C LEU A 580 18.65 9.46 17.98
N VAL A 581 19.53 10.38 17.57
CA VAL A 581 20.67 10.84 18.39
C VAL A 581 20.21 11.53 19.67
N LEU A 582 19.15 12.36 19.61
CA LEU A 582 18.61 13.03 20.80
C LEU A 582 17.87 12.09 21.75
N ALA A 583 17.26 11.01 21.25
CA ALA A 583 16.44 10.12 22.04
C ALA A 583 17.26 9.18 22.93
N ASP A 584 18.55 8.95 22.62
CA ASP A 584 19.48 8.09 23.37
C ASP A 584 18.91 6.68 23.61
N ILE A 585 18.25 6.14 22.59
CA ILE A 585 17.55 4.86 22.67
C ILE A 585 18.58 3.74 22.51
N HIS A 586 18.86 3.03 23.60
CA HIS A 586 19.72 1.84 23.60
C HIS A 586 19.16 0.65 22.80
N ASP A 587 17.87 0.67 22.46
CA ASP A 587 17.16 -0.36 21.69
C ASP A 587 16.68 0.18 20.33
N PHE A 588 17.62 0.31 19.39
CA PHE A 588 17.32 0.71 18.01
C PHE A 588 16.43 -0.32 17.28
N GLU A 589 16.52 -1.60 17.65
CA GLU A 589 15.76 -2.68 17.03
C GLU A 589 14.25 -2.53 17.30
N MET A 590 13.86 -2.09 18.50
CA MET A 590 12.46 -1.78 18.82
C MET A 590 11.87 -0.71 17.89
N ILE A 591 12.62 0.35 17.58
CA ILE A 591 12.20 1.39 16.63
C ILE A 591 12.09 0.81 15.23
N LEU A 592 13.09 0.03 14.81
CA LEU A 592 13.16 -0.56 13.47
C LEU A 592 12.03 -1.56 13.19
N ASN A 593 11.56 -2.25 14.22
CA ASN A 593 10.41 -3.16 14.18
C ASN A 593 9.06 -2.43 14.08
N ARG A 594 9.00 -1.12 14.41
CA ARG A 594 7.80 -0.28 14.20
C ARG A 594 7.74 0.36 12.80
N VAL A 595 8.84 0.36 12.05
CA VAL A 595 8.86 0.87 10.66
C VAL A 595 8.14 -0.11 9.74
N GLU A 596 7.24 0.40 8.89
CA GLU A 596 6.50 -0.42 7.93
C GLU A 596 7.35 -0.81 6.71
N TRP A 597 8.35 -1.68 6.91
CA TRP A 597 9.21 -2.23 5.85
C TRP A 597 8.42 -2.83 4.69
N ALA A 598 7.28 -3.46 5.00
CA ALA A 598 6.35 -3.95 4.01
C ALA A 598 5.86 -2.80 3.11
N THR A 599 5.36 -1.71 3.69
CA THR A 599 4.81 -0.59 2.92
C THR A 599 5.91 0.09 2.07
N LEU A 600 7.15 0.22 2.57
CA LEU A 600 8.29 0.69 1.76
C LEU A 600 8.62 -0.23 0.56
N LEU A 601 8.66 -1.54 0.76
CA LEU A 601 8.88 -2.52 -0.32
C LEU A 601 7.73 -2.52 -1.34
N PHE A 602 6.49 -2.27 -0.89
CA PHE A 602 5.33 -2.11 -1.76
C PHE A 602 5.50 -0.90 -2.70
N PHE A 603 5.88 0.28 -2.19
CA PHE A 603 6.16 1.45 -3.03
C PHE A 603 7.29 1.20 -4.02
N ALA A 604 8.42 0.65 -3.56
CA ALA A 604 9.56 0.38 -4.44
C ALA A 604 9.20 -0.57 -5.60
N ALA A 605 8.49 -1.67 -5.31
CA ALA A 605 8.00 -2.58 -6.34
C ALA A 605 6.96 -1.93 -7.26
N LEU A 606 6.09 -1.09 -6.71
CA LEU A 606 5.06 -0.38 -7.47
C LEU A 606 5.65 0.67 -8.42
N PHE A 607 6.68 1.43 -8.03
CA PHE A 607 7.32 2.38 -8.94
C PHE A 607 7.93 1.65 -10.14
N VAL A 608 8.65 0.55 -9.90
CA VAL A 608 9.16 -0.32 -10.97
C VAL A 608 8.04 -0.90 -11.84
N LEU A 609 6.92 -1.32 -11.25
CA LEU A 609 5.75 -1.78 -11.99
C LEU A 609 5.17 -0.67 -12.88
N MET A 610 4.92 0.52 -12.32
CA MET A 610 4.29 1.60 -13.05
C MET A 610 5.14 2.13 -14.20
N GLU A 611 6.45 2.27 -13.98
CA GLU A 611 7.38 2.70 -15.02
C GLU A 611 7.53 1.64 -16.11
N ALA A 612 7.52 0.35 -15.73
CA ALA A 612 7.51 -0.74 -16.70
C ALA A 612 6.21 -0.78 -17.54
N LEU A 613 5.06 -0.45 -16.95
CA LEU A 613 3.78 -0.31 -17.68
C LEU A 613 3.74 0.95 -18.56
N ALA A 614 4.42 2.03 -18.17
CA ALA A 614 4.62 3.22 -18.99
C ALA A 614 5.43 2.88 -20.25
N HIS A 615 6.54 2.14 -20.08
CA HIS A 615 7.35 1.63 -21.20
C HIS A 615 6.62 0.61 -22.10
N LEU A 616 5.49 0.04 -21.65
CA LEU A 616 4.57 -0.78 -22.47
C LEU A 616 3.42 0.04 -23.10
N HIS A 617 3.55 1.37 -23.16
CA HIS A 617 2.61 2.33 -23.73
C HIS A 617 1.20 2.35 -23.10
N LEU A 618 1.01 1.77 -21.90
CA LEU A 618 -0.30 1.73 -21.25
C LEU A 618 -0.78 3.13 -20.83
N ILE A 619 0.12 3.96 -20.30
CA ILE A 619 -0.21 5.31 -19.83
C ILE A 619 -0.57 6.21 -21.01
N ASP A 620 0.24 6.18 -22.09
CA ASP A 620 -0.02 6.91 -23.33
C ASP A 620 -1.40 6.58 -23.90
N TYR A 621 -1.72 5.28 -24.01
CA TYR A 621 -3.01 4.81 -24.50
C TYR A 621 -4.19 5.28 -23.65
N ILE A 622 -4.10 5.20 -22.32
CA ILE A 622 -5.15 5.70 -21.42
C ILE A 622 -5.31 7.23 -21.56
N GLY A 623 -4.20 7.95 -21.71
CA GLY A 623 -4.18 9.39 -22.00
C GLY A 623 -4.90 9.73 -23.30
N GLU A 624 -4.54 9.07 -24.41
CA GLU A 624 -5.16 9.26 -25.72
C GLU A 624 -6.67 8.97 -25.70
N GLN A 625 -7.11 7.83 -25.13
CA GLN A 625 -8.53 7.49 -25.04
C GLN A 625 -9.31 8.52 -24.20
N THR A 626 -8.72 9.00 -23.10
CA THR A 626 -9.32 10.04 -22.26
C THR A 626 -9.37 11.38 -22.99
N ALA A 627 -8.33 11.74 -23.75
CA ALA A 627 -8.28 12.95 -24.57
C ALA A 627 -9.33 12.91 -25.70
N LEU A 628 -9.52 11.77 -26.36
CA LEU A 628 -10.56 11.58 -27.36
C LEU A 628 -11.97 11.81 -26.77
N LEU A 629 -12.23 11.26 -25.59
CA LEU A 629 -13.50 11.46 -24.89
C LEU A 629 -13.74 12.93 -24.50
N ILE A 630 -12.70 13.65 -24.08
CA ILE A 630 -12.77 15.11 -23.80
C ILE A 630 -12.99 15.91 -25.10
N LYS A 631 -12.36 15.52 -26.23
CA LYS A 631 -12.47 16.22 -27.52
C LYS A 631 -13.87 16.21 -28.13
N VAL A 632 -14.75 15.26 -27.73
CA VAL A 632 -16.18 15.22 -28.10
C VAL A 632 -16.93 16.48 -27.61
N VAL A 633 -16.44 17.11 -26.54
CA VAL A 633 -17.07 18.29 -25.93
C VAL A 633 -16.55 19.59 -26.58
N PRO A 634 -17.41 20.62 -26.75
CA PRO A 634 -17.02 21.97 -27.16
C PRO A 634 -15.85 22.55 -26.34
N GLU A 635 -15.00 23.33 -27.01
CA GLU A 635 -13.71 23.81 -26.48
C GLU A 635 -13.80 24.62 -25.19
N ASP A 636 -14.85 25.44 -25.08
CA ASP A 636 -15.19 26.24 -23.90
C ASP A 636 -15.44 25.39 -22.63
N LYS A 637 -15.71 24.09 -22.78
CA LYS A 637 -16.07 23.18 -21.67
C LYS A 637 -15.10 22.02 -21.46
N ARG A 638 -14.09 21.84 -22.34
CA ARG A 638 -13.15 20.71 -22.28
C ARG A 638 -12.43 20.61 -20.93
N LEU A 639 -11.92 21.73 -20.40
CA LEU A 639 -11.23 21.77 -19.10
C LEU A 639 -12.15 21.37 -17.94
N ALA A 640 -13.37 21.90 -17.90
CA ALA A 640 -14.34 21.59 -16.85
C ALA A 640 -14.75 20.11 -16.89
N VAL A 641 -14.96 19.55 -18.08
CA VAL A 641 -15.27 18.11 -18.24
C VAL A 641 -14.07 17.24 -17.87
N ALA A 642 -12.84 17.62 -18.24
CA ALA A 642 -11.63 16.90 -17.84
C ALA A 642 -11.49 16.82 -16.32
N ILE A 643 -11.65 17.95 -15.60
CA ILE A 643 -11.60 17.99 -14.13
C ILE A 643 -12.69 17.11 -13.51
N ILE A 644 -13.94 17.23 -13.98
CA ILE A 644 -15.07 16.43 -13.49
C ILE A 644 -14.83 14.94 -13.72
N LEU A 645 -14.35 14.56 -14.91
CA LEU A 645 -14.08 13.17 -15.28
C LEU A 645 -12.97 12.60 -14.41
N VAL A 646 -11.81 13.26 -14.32
CA VAL A 646 -10.68 12.83 -13.49
C VAL A 646 -11.11 12.70 -12.03
N LEU A 647 -11.85 13.67 -11.49
CA LEU A 647 -12.31 13.66 -10.10
C LEU A 647 -13.26 12.48 -9.80
N TRP A 648 -14.28 12.26 -10.64
CA TRP A 648 -15.25 11.18 -10.40
C TRP A 648 -14.69 9.79 -10.69
N VAL A 649 -13.87 9.63 -11.73
CA VAL A 649 -13.15 8.38 -11.99
C VAL A 649 -12.21 8.07 -10.83
N SER A 650 -11.49 9.06 -10.31
CA SER A 650 -10.61 8.90 -9.15
C SER A 650 -11.37 8.51 -7.88
N ALA A 651 -12.48 9.19 -7.57
CA ALA A 651 -13.28 8.90 -6.39
C ALA A 651 -13.92 7.49 -6.44
N LEU A 652 -14.35 7.03 -7.62
CA LEU A 652 -14.90 5.68 -7.79
C LEU A 652 -13.80 4.61 -7.76
N ALA A 653 -12.68 4.82 -8.45
CA ALA A 653 -11.57 3.88 -8.49
C ALA A 653 -10.93 3.70 -7.10
N SER A 654 -10.66 4.79 -6.38
CA SER A 654 -10.13 4.80 -5.00
C SER A 654 -11.04 4.09 -3.99
N SER A 655 -12.33 3.92 -4.29
CA SER A 655 -13.25 3.14 -3.42
C SER A 655 -13.07 1.61 -3.55
N VAL A 656 -12.36 1.15 -4.57
CA VAL A 656 -12.15 -0.28 -4.89
C VAL A 656 -10.66 -0.66 -4.97
N ILE A 657 -9.80 0.29 -5.34
CA ILE A 657 -8.36 0.13 -5.59
C ILE A 657 -7.60 0.94 -4.55
N ASP A 658 -6.48 0.41 -4.03
CA ASP A 658 -5.57 1.16 -3.16
C ASP A 658 -5.19 2.52 -3.77
N ASN A 659 -5.29 3.59 -2.97
CA ASN A 659 -5.06 4.97 -3.41
C ASN A 659 -3.68 5.20 -4.03
N ILE A 660 -2.68 4.45 -3.55
CA ILE A 660 -1.27 4.57 -3.91
C ILE A 660 -1.01 4.20 -5.39
N PRO A 661 -1.24 2.95 -5.86
CA PRO A 661 -1.04 2.57 -7.26
C PRO A 661 -1.94 3.36 -8.22
N PHE A 662 -3.16 3.68 -7.77
CA PHE A 662 -4.06 4.51 -8.54
C PHE A 662 -3.49 5.92 -8.79
N THR A 663 -3.01 6.60 -7.75
CA THR A 663 -2.39 7.94 -7.88
C THR A 663 -1.11 7.91 -8.72
N ALA A 664 -0.23 6.93 -8.52
CA ALA A 664 0.99 6.79 -9.33
C ALA A 664 0.66 6.68 -10.84
N THR A 665 -0.39 5.92 -11.20
CA THR A 665 -0.91 5.82 -12.57
C THR A 665 -1.49 7.14 -13.06
N MET A 666 -2.42 7.72 -12.29
CA MET A 666 -3.18 8.90 -12.72
C MET A 666 -2.33 10.14 -12.86
N VAL A 667 -1.25 10.31 -12.08
CA VAL A 667 -0.33 11.44 -12.27
C VAL A 667 0.34 11.37 -13.65
N GLY A 668 0.71 10.18 -14.13
CA GLY A 668 1.23 9.99 -15.49
C GLY A 668 0.18 10.31 -16.56
N VAL A 669 -1.05 9.81 -16.40
CA VAL A 669 -2.17 10.09 -17.33
C VAL A 669 -2.50 11.58 -17.38
N CYS A 670 -2.53 12.27 -16.23
CA CYS A 670 -2.78 13.70 -16.16
C CYS A 670 -1.66 14.53 -16.81
N ALA A 671 -0.39 14.12 -16.68
CA ALA A 671 0.72 14.77 -17.38
C ALA A 671 0.60 14.62 -18.91
N ALA A 672 0.29 13.41 -19.40
CA ALA A 672 0.05 13.16 -20.82
C ALA A 672 -1.16 13.93 -21.37
N LEU A 673 -2.18 14.19 -20.55
CA LEU A 673 -3.33 15.03 -20.92
C LEU A 673 -2.99 16.53 -20.95
N ALA A 674 -2.01 16.98 -20.17
CA ALA A 674 -1.59 18.38 -20.11
C ALA A 674 -0.71 18.79 -21.30
N HIS A 675 0.13 17.88 -21.79
CA HIS A 675 1.01 18.07 -22.94
C HIS A 675 0.58 17.15 -24.10
N PRO A 676 -0.44 17.53 -24.91
CA PRO A 676 -0.81 16.76 -26.09
C PRO A 676 0.34 16.74 -27.12
N PRO A 677 0.58 15.60 -27.80
CA PRO A 677 1.59 15.46 -28.84
C PRO A 677 1.23 16.18 -30.16
#